data_AF-A0A7X9DVN8-F1
#
_entry.id   AF-A0A7X9DVN8-F1
#
_cell.length_a   1.000
_cell.length_b   1.000
_cell.length_c   1.000
_cell.angle_alpha   90.00
_cell.angle_beta   90.00
_cell.angle_gamma   90.00
#
_symmetry.space_group_name_H-M   'P 1'
#
loop_
_entity.id
_entity.type
_entity.pdbx_description
1 polymer ?
#
loop_
_entity_poly.entity_id
_entity_poly.type
_entity_poly.pdbx_seq_one_letter_code
_entity_poly.pdbx_strand_id
1 'polypeptide(L)'
;MKTMRTARIFLSLSVLAGTASCGDGEWAAVPSPVRVSRHLPNWATEEERKLQALAPPPEFGGGKAAPPAGFRVPAEYEPMQAVVMAWTDYETMLQAIAQYTAQAGAEVWMIGGPSSISGVPSDKYRRLNLAFDSVWTRDYGPVGIHEPTGALGIVDPTYRHYATRPNDDRVPCGVAQQAGAVCYGTSLILDGGNYMTDGRGNVFVTERIYEWNTSLTRAQVNGLLLDYFGAHTLHVFAYAQDAWGEPADGTGHIDMFVKLLPDCKVAVAETAEAPFASVLEAAASYFATLECQPGRSYQVFRVAGWTRSGVWYTYTNALFVNGTLILPSYSSGDNAAARAVFQSALPAGYSVVSVSSDSSIRAGGAIHCVTEQIPAEQTGECQAASDCHLPHVASYECVNGQCLIAACELAFADCDADRLDGCETPLGTTSDCASCGDACHFTNATAVCQGGACVMGACAAGFGDCNVSAADGCERSLGTVTDCAACGDACHFANAAAVCQGGACVMGACAAGFGDCNASAADGCERPFGTTSDCAGCGNVCSFANAAAACQGNACVMGACAAGFGDCDGSASDGCETALSTTNNCGACGRACAPGQACNATSDGFVCGQVCADSDGDGHPGIICGGDDCDDGAPFIHPGAPEVCDGADDDCDGLTDEDDVCRTRDGDAGGCGCGGASGGGWAIGMPLLGVGILQWRRTRKL
;
A
#
# COMPACT_ATOMS: atom_id res chain seq x y z
N MET A 1 -27.80 53.21 -74.96
CA MET A 1 -26.37 53.56 -74.86
C MET A 1 -25.72 52.68 -73.80
N LYS A 2 -24.73 51.87 -74.24
CA LYS A 2 -23.58 51.28 -73.50
C LYS A 2 -23.86 50.47 -72.21
N THR A 3 -23.96 49.13 -72.31
CA THR A 3 -22.89 48.06 -72.23
C THR A 3 -22.57 47.62 -70.80
N MET A 4 -23.07 46.46 -70.36
CA MET A 4 -22.42 45.12 -70.39
C MET A 4 -21.31 44.93 -69.35
N ARG A 5 -21.49 43.97 -68.43
CA ARG A 5 -20.52 42.88 -68.24
C ARG A 5 -21.14 41.66 -67.56
N THR A 6 -20.68 40.53 -68.08
CA THR A 6 -21.18 39.16 -68.04
C THR A 6 -20.69 38.40 -66.81
N ALA A 7 -21.49 37.43 -66.38
CA ALA A 7 -21.20 36.48 -65.32
C ALA A 7 -19.93 35.63 -65.56
N ARG A 8 -19.29 35.21 -64.45
CA ARG A 8 -18.52 33.96 -64.35
C ARG A 8 -18.89 33.22 -63.08
N ILE A 9 -19.33 31.99 -63.30
CA ILE A 9 -19.68 30.96 -62.33
C ILE A 9 -18.39 30.36 -61.76
N PHE A 10 -18.33 30.16 -60.44
CA PHE A 10 -17.55 29.08 -59.83
C PHE A 10 -18.41 28.36 -58.80
N LEU A 11 -18.51 27.05 -59.01
CA LEU A 11 -19.23 26.06 -58.22
C LEU A 11 -18.54 25.87 -56.86
N SER A 12 -19.30 25.86 -55.77
CA SER A 12 -18.93 25.17 -54.53
C SER A 12 -20.16 24.42 -54.00
N LEU A 13 -19.95 23.12 -53.77
CA LEU A 13 -20.94 22.12 -53.38
C LEU A 13 -21.76 22.55 -52.16
N SER A 14 -23.08 22.62 -52.32
CA SER A 14 -24.03 22.66 -51.21
C SER A 14 -24.33 21.23 -50.77
N VAL A 15 -23.86 20.86 -49.58
CA VAL A 15 -24.35 19.69 -48.85
C VAL A 15 -25.76 20.01 -48.37
N LEU A 16 -26.74 19.18 -48.77
CA LEU A 16 -28.10 19.25 -48.27
C LEU A 16 -28.10 18.97 -46.76
N ALA A 17 -28.40 19.99 -45.95
CA ALA A 17 -28.93 19.82 -44.61
C ALA A 17 -30.44 20.12 -44.69
N GLY A 18 -31.26 19.10 -44.47
CA GLY A 18 -32.71 19.19 -44.51
C GLY A 18 -33.22 20.15 -43.45
N THR A 19 -33.84 21.23 -43.88
CA THR A 19 -34.69 22.08 -43.05
C THR A 19 -35.99 21.31 -42.76
N ALA A 20 -36.12 20.77 -41.56
CA ALA A 20 -37.43 20.44 -41.03
C ALA A 20 -38.16 21.76 -40.74
N SER A 21 -39.13 22.13 -41.59
CA SER A 21 -40.06 23.21 -41.28
C SER A 21 -40.98 22.75 -40.16
N CYS A 22 -40.82 23.29 -38.96
CA CYS A 22 -41.89 23.28 -37.97
C CYS A 22 -42.98 24.24 -38.47
N GLY A 23 -44.20 23.71 -38.56
CA GLY A 23 -45.34 24.37 -39.17
C GLY A 23 -45.77 25.63 -38.45
N ASP A 24 -46.20 26.60 -39.25
CA ASP A 24 -46.93 27.79 -38.84
C ASP A 24 -48.29 27.37 -38.24
N GLY A 25 -48.32 27.20 -36.91
CA GLY A 25 -49.54 27.16 -36.13
C GLY A 25 -49.92 28.57 -35.72
N GLU A 26 -51.02 29.10 -36.25
CA GLU A 26 -51.68 30.30 -35.75
C GLU A 26 -52.01 30.12 -34.26
N TRP A 27 -51.30 30.83 -33.40
CA TRP A 27 -51.61 30.88 -31.96
C TRP A 27 -52.84 31.76 -31.77
N ALA A 28 -53.98 31.11 -31.56
CA ALA A 28 -55.20 31.77 -31.14
C ALA A 28 -54.93 32.62 -29.89
N ALA A 29 -55.25 33.92 -29.99
CA ALA A 29 -55.21 34.85 -28.87
C ALA A 29 -56.09 34.33 -27.73
N VAL A 30 -55.45 33.87 -26.65
CA VAL A 30 -56.14 33.57 -25.38
C VAL A 30 -56.58 34.92 -24.79
N PRO A 31 -57.85 35.07 -24.37
CA PRO A 31 -58.36 36.33 -23.88
C PRO A 31 -57.76 36.67 -22.51
N SER A 32 -56.96 37.73 -22.44
CA SER A 32 -56.73 38.46 -21.18
C SER A 32 -57.94 39.35 -20.87
N PRO A 33 -58.27 39.67 -19.60
CA PRO A 33 -57.38 39.57 -18.44
C PRO A 33 -58.02 38.85 -17.23
N VAL A 34 -57.32 37.87 -16.65
CA VAL A 34 -57.32 37.82 -15.18
C VAL A 34 -56.60 39.10 -14.76
N ARG A 35 -57.30 39.98 -14.05
CA ARG A 35 -56.70 41.21 -13.53
C ARG A 35 -55.45 40.83 -12.75
N VAL A 36 -54.30 41.38 -13.13
CA VAL A 36 -53.12 41.45 -12.27
C VAL A 36 -53.57 42.04 -10.94
N SER A 37 -53.83 41.20 -9.94
CA SER A 37 -53.98 41.68 -8.58
C SER A 37 -52.59 42.16 -8.18
N ARG A 38 -52.40 43.47 -8.21
CA ARG A 38 -51.13 44.17 -7.91
C ARG A 38 -50.72 44.01 -6.45
N HIS A 39 -50.62 42.79 -5.91
CA HIS A 39 -50.04 42.42 -4.61
C HIS A 39 -50.24 40.90 -4.44
N LEU A 40 -49.50 40.11 -5.20
CA LEU A 40 -49.45 38.67 -4.97
C LEU A 40 -48.44 38.38 -3.85
N PRO A 41 -48.81 37.63 -2.79
CA PRO A 41 -47.84 37.22 -1.79
C PRO A 41 -46.82 36.26 -2.41
N ASN A 42 -45.69 36.10 -1.75
CA ASN A 42 -44.66 35.18 -2.18
C ASN A 42 -45.19 33.73 -2.12
N TRP A 43 -45.84 33.36 -1.03
CA TRP A 43 -46.48 32.06 -0.90
C TRP A 43 -47.68 31.87 -1.86
N ALA A 44 -48.04 30.61 -2.13
CA ALA A 44 -49.25 30.30 -2.89
C ALA A 44 -50.49 30.63 -2.06
N THR A 45 -51.37 31.46 -2.62
CA THR A 45 -52.71 31.65 -2.05
C THR A 45 -53.47 30.33 -2.07
N GLU A 46 -54.51 30.24 -1.25
CA GLU A 46 -55.34 29.03 -1.18
C GLU A 46 -55.96 28.65 -2.53
N GLU A 47 -56.34 29.65 -3.33
CA GLU A 47 -56.89 29.39 -4.66
C GLU A 47 -55.81 29.01 -5.67
N GLU A 48 -54.60 29.58 -5.57
CA GLU A 48 -53.46 29.12 -6.36
C GLU A 48 -53.11 27.66 -6.06
N ARG A 49 -53.09 27.25 -4.79
CA ARG A 49 -52.85 25.85 -4.40
C ARG A 49 -53.87 24.90 -5.02
N LYS A 50 -55.16 25.25 -5.01
CA LYS A 50 -56.21 24.43 -5.63
C LYS A 50 -56.05 24.33 -7.15
N LEU A 51 -55.70 25.43 -7.81
CA LEU A 51 -55.46 25.43 -9.26
C LEU A 51 -54.20 24.64 -9.63
N GLN A 52 -53.13 24.79 -8.85
CA GLN A 52 -51.88 24.06 -9.01
C GLN A 52 -52.08 22.56 -8.88
N ALA A 53 -52.86 22.11 -7.90
CA ALA A 53 -53.17 20.69 -7.68
C ALA A 53 -53.94 20.04 -8.84
N LEU A 54 -54.56 20.85 -9.72
CA LEU A 54 -55.27 20.40 -10.91
C LEU A 54 -54.41 20.48 -12.18
N ALA A 55 -53.25 21.14 -12.12
CA ALA A 55 -52.38 21.32 -13.26
C ALA A 55 -51.57 20.05 -13.56
N PRO A 56 -51.36 19.71 -14.84
CA PRO A 56 -50.43 18.64 -15.19
C PRO A 56 -49.00 19.02 -14.76
N PRO A 57 -48.17 18.05 -14.35
CA PRO A 57 -46.78 18.33 -14.04
C PRO A 57 -46.05 18.85 -15.28
N PRO A 58 -45.01 19.67 -15.11
CA PRO A 58 -44.21 20.17 -16.23
C PRO A 58 -43.62 19.01 -17.04
N GLU A 59 -43.80 19.01 -18.36
CA GLU A 59 -43.25 17.96 -19.21
C GLU A 59 -41.75 18.14 -19.42
N PHE A 60 -40.98 17.06 -19.20
CA PHE A 60 -39.56 16.98 -19.53
C PHE A 60 -39.35 17.03 -21.05
N GLY A 61 -38.44 17.88 -21.52
CA GLY A 61 -37.94 17.83 -22.91
C GLY A 61 -38.63 18.74 -23.93
N GLY A 62 -39.42 19.73 -23.49
CA GLY A 62 -39.98 20.76 -24.36
C GLY A 62 -38.94 21.76 -24.87
N GLY A 63 -38.08 21.37 -25.81
CA GLY A 63 -37.23 22.28 -26.60
C GLY A 63 -36.12 23.06 -25.87
N LYS A 64 -35.97 22.91 -24.55
CA LYS A 64 -34.90 23.54 -23.77
C LYS A 64 -33.65 22.67 -23.77
N ALA A 65 -32.51 23.23 -24.16
CA ALA A 65 -31.22 22.53 -24.16
C ALA A 65 -30.65 22.43 -22.73
N ALA A 66 -29.88 21.38 -22.46
CA ALA A 66 -29.05 21.33 -21.26
C ALA A 66 -27.85 22.29 -21.40
N PRO A 67 -27.35 22.87 -20.28
CA PRO A 67 -26.12 23.64 -20.30
C PRO A 67 -24.94 22.85 -20.90
N PRO A 68 -23.98 23.51 -21.56
CA PRO A 68 -22.79 22.86 -22.10
C PRO A 68 -21.92 22.31 -20.97
N ALA A 69 -21.21 21.20 -21.21
CA ALA A 69 -20.25 20.69 -20.23
C ALA A 69 -19.17 21.73 -19.89
N GLY A 70 -18.77 21.82 -18.62
CA GLY A 70 -17.77 22.79 -18.14
C GLY A 70 -18.31 24.19 -17.83
N PHE A 71 -19.62 24.39 -17.87
CA PHE A 71 -20.24 25.62 -17.37
C PHE A 71 -20.13 25.73 -15.85
N ARG A 72 -20.27 26.95 -15.33
CA ARG A 72 -20.23 27.24 -13.89
C ARG A 72 -21.34 28.19 -13.49
N VAL A 73 -21.93 27.99 -12.31
CA VAL A 73 -22.84 28.97 -11.69
C VAL A 73 -22.02 29.81 -10.70
N PRO A 74 -21.86 31.12 -10.92
CA PRO A 74 -21.13 31.99 -9.99
C PRO A 74 -21.89 32.16 -8.68
N ALA A 75 -21.16 32.31 -7.57
CA ALA A 75 -21.74 32.73 -6.32
C ALA A 75 -22.29 34.15 -6.43
N GLU A 76 -23.30 34.47 -5.64
CA GLU A 76 -23.89 35.82 -5.66
C GLU A 76 -22.88 36.91 -5.23
N TYR A 77 -21.89 36.60 -4.40
CA TYR A 77 -20.90 37.60 -3.98
C TYR A 77 -19.79 37.86 -5.02
N GLU A 78 -19.81 37.17 -6.15
CA GLU A 78 -18.90 37.40 -7.28
C GLU A 78 -19.33 38.62 -8.11
N PRO A 79 -18.46 39.12 -9.02
CA PRO A 79 -18.80 40.25 -9.87
C PRO A 79 -20.10 40.05 -10.66
N MET A 80 -20.96 41.07 -10.61
CA MET A 80 -22.25 41.12 -11.29
C MET A 80 -22.26 42.17 -12.39
N GLN A 81 -22.87 41.83 -13.51
CA GLN A 81 -23.16 42.78 -14.59
C GLN A 81 -24.48 43.51 -14.34
N ALA A 82 -25.51 42.81 -13.85
CA ALA A 82 -26.83 43.40 -13.69
C ALA A 82 -27.63 42.80 -12.53
N VAL A 83 -28.65 43.53 -12.08
CA VAL A 83 -29.71 43.03 -11.21
C VAL A 83 -31.05 43.15 -11.93
N VAL A 84 -31.77 42.04 -12.04
CA VAL A 84 -33.10 41.97 -12.62
C VAL A 84 -34.16 42.19 -11.54
N MET A 85 -35.15 43.03 -11.83
CA MET A 85 -36.30 43.30 -10.96
C MET A 85 -37.56 43.52 -11.81
N ALA A 86 -38.73 43.20 -11.27
CA ALA A 86 -40.02 43.51 -11.86
C ALA A 86 -40.68 44.74 -11.21
N TRP A 87 -41.09 45.72 -12.03
CA TRP A 87 -41.66 46.97 -11.55
C TRP A 87 -43.18 46.86 -11.36
N THR A 88 -43.62 46.53 -10.15
CA THR A 88 -45.04 46.55 -9.78
C THR A 88 -45.24 47.04 -8.34
N ASP A 89 -44.89 46.22 -7.36
CA ASP A 89 -45.13 46.47 -5.94
C ASP A 89 -43.88 47.01 -5.26
N TYR A 90 -44.05 47.65 -4.10
CA TYR A 90 -42.94 48.15 -3.28
C TYR A 90 -42.00 49.13 -4.03
N GLU A 91 -42.54 49.98 -4.90
CA GLU A 91 -41.77 50.86 -5.78
C GLU A 91 -40.67 51.68 -5.06
N THR A 92 -40.91 52.13 -3.84
CA THR A 92 -39.89 52.86 -3.04
C THR A 92 -38.70 51.99 -2.68
N MET A 93 -38.94 50.72 -2.35
CA MET A 93 -37.90 49.72 -2.08
C MET A 93 -37.15 49.40 -3.38
N LEU A 94 -37.87 49.10 -4.46
CA LEU A 94 -37.27 48.80 -5.78
C LEU A 94 -36.42 49.96 -6.31
N GLN A 95 -36.89 51.20 -6.15
CA GLN A 95 -36.12 52.38 -6.52
C GLN A 95 -34.82 52.49 -5.72
N ALA A 96 -34.86 52.26 -4.41
CA ALA A 96 -33.66 52.31 -3.57
C ALA A 96 -32.66 51.21 -3.94
N ILE A 97 -33.14 49.98 -4.19
CA ILE A 97 -32.30 48.88 -4.66
C ILE A 97 -31.65 49.23 -6.00
N ALA A 98 -32.41 49.76 -6.95
CA ALA A 98 -31.91 50.17 -8.26
C ALA A 98 -30.82 51.26 -8.15
N GLN A 99 -31.01 52.23 -7.26
CA GLN A 99 -30.00 53.28 -6.99
C GLN A 99 -28.70 52.69 -6.44
N TYR A 100 -28.78 51.81 -5.44
CA TYR A 100 -27.58 51.18 -4.86
C TYR A 100 -26.91 50.22 -5.85
N THR A 101 -27.68 49.51 -6.67
CA THR A 101 -27.16 48.64 -7.73
C THR A 101 -26.32 49.45 -8.72
N ALA A 102 -26.86 50.56 -9.22
CA ALA A 102 -26.14 51.43 -10.15
C ALA A 102 -24.92 52.11 -9.52
N GLN A 103 -25.00 52.50 -8.24
CA GLN A 103 -23.86 53.05 -7.48
C GLN A 103 -22.74 52.01 -7.30
N ALA A 104 -23.08 50.74 -7.15
CA ALA A 104 -22.13 49.63 -7.12
C ALA A 104 -21.61 49.24 -8.53
N GLY A 105 -22.04 49.94 -9.58
CA GLY A 105 -21.50 49.78 -10.93
C GLY A 105 -22.20 48.73 -11.80
N ALA A 106 -23.18 48.00 -11.27
CA ALA A 106 -24.00 47.06 -12.05
C ALA A 106 -25.15 47.78 -12.79
N GLU A 107 -25.63 47.17 -13.87
CA GLU A 107 -26.84 47.60 -14.56
C GLU A 107 -28.11 47.20 -13.78
N VAL A 108 -29.18 47.95 -14.01
CA VAL A 108 -30.52 47.67 -13.50
C VAL A 108 -31.38 47.24 -14.67
N TRP A 109 -31.75 45.96 -14.69
CA TRP A 109 -32.61 45.37 -15.71
C TRP A 109 -34.04 45.27 -15.17
N MET A 110 -34.90 46.20 -15.58
CA MET A 110 -36.23 46.34 -14.99
C MET A 110 -37.32 45.85 -15.93
N ILE A 111 -38.02 44.79 -15.55
CA ILE A 111 -39.16 44.22 -16.26
C ILE A 111 -40.38 45.12 -16.04
N GLY A 112 -41.00 45.59 -17.12
CA GLY A 112 -42.20 46.42 -17.06
C GLY A 112 -42.00 47.83 -16.46
N GLY A 113 -40.75 48.23 -16.21
CA GLY A 113 -40.39 49.49 -15.52
C GLY A 113 -40.81 50.78 -16.22
N PRO A 114 -40.63 51.94 -15.57
CA PRO A 114 -40.80 53.25 -16.21
C PRO A 114 -39.73 53.50 -17.29
N SER A 115 -39.79 54.64 -17.99
CA SER A 115 -38.75 55.01 -18.96
C SER A 115 -37.40 55.36 -18.32
N SER A 116 -37.41 55.70 -17.03
CA SER A 116 -36.23 56.06 -16.24
C SER A 116 -36.56 55.92 -14.76
N ILE A 117 -35.56 55.56 -13.94
CA ILE A 117 -35.67 55.53 -12.48
C ILE A 117 -34.85 56.69 -11.90
N SER A 118 -35.45 57.46 -11.00
CA SER A 118 -34.77 58.59 -10.36
C SER A 118 -33.52 58.10 -9.61
N GLY A 119 -32.37 58.75 -9.85
CA GLY A 119 -31.09 58.39 -9.23
C GLY A 119 -30.34 57.22 -9.90
N VAL A 120 -30.87 56.66 -10.99
CA VAL A 120 -30.19 55.64 -11.80
C VAL A 120 -29.73 56.27 -13.12
N PRO A 121 -28.43 56.27 -13.44
CA PRO A 121 -27.92 56.73 -14.73
C PRO A 121 -28.54 55.98 -15.90
N SER A 122 -28.81 56.67 -17.02
CA SER A 122 -29.49 56.07 -18.18
C SER A 122 -28.69 54.95 -18.84
N ASP A 123 -27.36 55.00 -18.78
CA ASP A 123 -26.43 53.96 -19.26
C ASP A 123 -26.38 52.74 -18.33
N LYS A 124 -26.90 52.87 -17.11
CA LYS A 124 -27.05 51.77 -16.14
C LYS A 124 -28.49 51.27 -16.05
N TYR A 125 -29.42 51.83 -16.81
CA TYR A 125 -30.82 51.44 -16.77
C TYR A 125 -31.25 50.77 -18.06
N ARG A 126 -31.70 49.52 -17.96
CA ARG A 126 -32.24 48.75 -19.06
C ARG A 126 -33.67 48.35 -18.76
N ARG A 127 -34.61 48.80 -19.59
CA ARG A 127 -36.01 48.39 -19.50
C ARG A 127 -36.24 47.11 -20.32
N LEU A 128 -36.79 46.07 -19.69
CA LEU A 128 -37.14 44.82 -20.34
C LEU A 128 -38.65 44.77 -20.61
N ASN A 129 -39.03 44.57 -21.87
CA ASN A 129 -40.43 44.48 -22.30
C ASN A 129 -40.90 43.02 -22.25
N LEU A 130 -41.10 42.49 -21.05
CA LEU A 130 -41.62 41.14 -20.81
C LEU A 130 -42.94 41.21 -20.04
N ALA A 131 -43.83 40.25 -20.28
CA ALA A 131 -44.99 40.04 -19.43
C ALA A 131 -44.54 39.33 -18.14
N PHE A 132 -45.17 39.66 -17.03
CA PHE A 132 -44.92 39.09 -15.70
C PHE A 132 -46.20 39.21 -14.86
N ASP A 133 -46.31 38.38 -13.84
CA ASP A 133 -47.46 38.31 -12.93
C ASP A 133 -47.12 38.87 -11.53
N SER A 134 -45.89 38.72 -11.05
CA SER A 134 -45.51 39.11 -9.69
C SER A 134 -44.13 39.78 -9.55
N VAL A 135 -43.87 40.39 -8.38
CA VAL A 135 -42.62 41.10 -8.07
C VAL A 135 -41.46 40.17 -7.67
N TRP A 136 -41.74 38.89 -7.41
CA TRP A 136 -40.82 37.91 -6.79
C TRP A 136 -39.78 37.37 -7.78
N THR A 137 -39.04 38.29 -8.39
CA THR A 137 -38.08 38.04 -9.47
C THR A 137 -37.00 37.04 -9.06
N ARG A 138 -36.70 36.91 -7.77
CA ARG A 138 -35.79 35.89 -7.25
C ARG A 138 -36.23 34.47 -7.56
N ASP A 139 -37.54 34.23 -7.46
CA ASP A 139 -38.05 32.87 -7.49
C ASP A 139 -38.16 32.35 -8.92
N TYR A 140 -38.67 33.19 -9.83
CA TYR A 140 -38.84 32.85 -11.25
C TYR A 140 -37.71 33.36 -12.14
N GLY A 141 -36.73 34.07 -11.59
CA GLY A 141 -35.75 34.82 -12.35
C GLY A 141 -34.73 33.96 -13.09
N PRO A 142 -33.98 34.57 -14.02
CA PRO A 142 -32.94 33.88 -14.76
C PRO A 142 -31.78 33.47 -13.85
N VAL A 143 -31.49 32.17 -13.78
CA VAL A 143 -30.27 31.70 -13.12
C VAL A 143 -29.09 31.86 -14.09
N GLY A 144 -28.29 32.92 -13.88
CA GLY A 144 -27.15 33.22 -14.73
C GLY A 144 -25.98 32.25 -14.53
N ILE A 145 -25.35 31.84 -15.63
CA ILE A 145 -24.19 30.94 -15.65
C ILE A 145 -23.07 31.52 -16.51
N HIS A 146 -21.84 31.09 -16.24
CA HIS A 146 -20.72 31.20 -17.17
C HIS A 146 -20.68 29.96 -18.04
N GLU A 147 -20.83 30.14 -19.34
CA GLU A 147 -20.49 29.10 -20.30
C GLU A 147 -18.98 28.81 -20.27
N PRO A 148 -18.50 27.68 -20.82
CA PRO A 148 -17.06 27.39 -20.94
C PRO A 148 -16.25 28.47 -21.67
N THR A 149 -16.93 29.32 -22.45
CA THR A 149 -16.35 30.46 -23.15
C THR A 149 -16.28 31.73 -22.30
N GLY A 150 -16.76 31.70 -21.05
CA GLY A 150 -16.92 32.88 -20.20
C GLY A 150 -18.14 33.75 -20.54
N ALA A 151 -18.86 33.42 -21.62
CA ALA A 151 -20.09 34.12 -22.02
C ALA A 151 -21.23 33.87 -21.04
N LEU A 152 -22.17 34.81 -20.96
CA LEU A 152 -23.37 34.66 -20.16
C LEU A 152 -24.31 33.61 -20.78
N GLY A 153 -24.62 32.58 -20.01
CA GLY A 153 -25.77 31.69 -20.24
C GLY A 153 -26.85 31.91 -19.19
N ILE A 154 -28.07 31.46 -19.45
CA ILE A 154 -29.17 31.47 -18.48
C ILE A 154 -29.80 30.08 -18.39
N VAL A 155 -29.99 29.59 -17.17
CA VAL A 155 -30.76 28.37 -16.88
C VAL A 155 -32.15 28.76 -16.41
N ASP A 156 -33.15 28.18 -17.07
CA ASP A 156 -34.58 28.38 -16.81
C ASP A 156 -35.17 27.15 -16.10
N PRO A 157 -35.25 27.14 -14.76
CA PRO A 157 -36.04 26.15 -14.03
C PRO A 157 -37.54 26.40 -14.18
N THR A 158 -38.36 25.40 -13.87
CA THR A 158 -39.80 25.63 -13.81
C THR A 158 -40.16 26.34 -12.51
N TYR A 159 -40.83 27.49 -12.60
CA TYR A 159 -41.30 28.24 -11.44
C TYR A 159 -42.39 27.47 -10.70
N ARG A 160 -42.39 27.47 -9.35
CA ARG A 160 -43.38 26.70 -8.58
C ARG A 160 -44.82 27.05 -8.92
N HIS A 161 -45.10 28.29 -9.33
CA HIS A 161 -46.45 28.76 -9.69
C HIS A 161 -46.75 28.69 -11.19
N TYR A 162 -46.06 27.86 -11.96
CA TYR A 162 -46.20 27.75 -13.43
C TYR A 162 -47.65 27.67 -13.93
N ALA A 163 -48.57 27.09 -13.16
CA ALA A 163 -49.98 26.94 -13.52
C ALA A 163 -50.82 28.22 -13.32
N THR A 164 -50.41 29.09 -12.40
CA THR A 164 -51.20 30.24 -11.94
C THR A 164 -50.54 31.58 -12.25
N ARG A 165 -49.21 31.58 -12.43
CA ARG A 165 -48.36 32.71 -12.78
C ARG A 165 -47.50 32.37 -14.02
N PRO A 166 -48.12 32.06 -15.18
CA PRO A 166 -47.41 31.56 -16.36
C PRO A 166 -46.56 32.62 -17.07
N ASN A 167 -46.75 33.91 -16.79
CA ASN A 167 -45.88 34.95 -17.35
C ASN A 167 -44.55 35.03 -16.58
N ASP A 168 -44.58 34.85 -15.26
CA ASP A 168 -43.37 34.76 -14.42
C ASP A 168 -42.45 33.63 -14.89
N ASP A 169 -43.01 32.43 -15.14
CA ASP A 169 -42.29 31.24 -15.64
C ASP A 169 -41.63 31.42 -17.03
N ARG A 170 -42.02 32.46 -17.78
CA ARG A 170 -41.47 32.75 -19.11
C ARG A 170 -40.37 33.82 -19.08
N VAL A 171 -40.18 34.48 -17.94
CA VAL A 171 -39.22 35.59 -17.82
C VAL A 171 -37.78 35.15 -18.11
N PRO A 172 -37.23 34.03 -17.59
CA PRO A 172 -35.82 33.69 -17.75
C PRO A 172 -35.32 33.72 -19.19
N CYS A 173 -35.97 32.97 -20.10
CA CYS A 173 -35.58 32.98 -21.50
C CYS A 173 -35.89 34.31 -22.21
N GLY A 174 -36.89 35.06 -21.75
CA GLY A 174 -37.14 36.42 -22.23
C GLY A 174 -36.02 37.39 -21.86
N VAL A 175 -35.44 37.24 -20.67
CA VAL A 175 -34.24 37.97 -20.24
C VAL A 175 -33.05 37.52 -21.07
N ALA A 176 -32.84 36.21 -21.26
CA ALA A 176 -31.74 35.66 -22.06
C ALA A 176 -31.72 36.25 -23.47
N GLN A 177 -32.88 36.24 -24.14
CA GLN A 177 -33.04 36.79 -25.49
C GLN A 177 -32.67 38.27 -25.56
N GLN A 178 -33.11 39.07 -24.58
CA GLN A 178 -32.76 40.49 -24.56
C GLN A 178 -31.29 40.68 -24.18
N ALA A 179 -30.73 39.89 -23.26
CA ALA A 179 -29.33 39.93 -22.88
C ALA A 179 -28.37 39.48 -23.99
N GLY A 180 -28.84 38.75 -25.00
CA GLY A 180 -28.00 38.12 -26.01
C GLY A 180 -27.36 36.81 -25.53
N ALA A 181 -27.90 36.23 -24.46
CA ALA A 181 -27.44 34.98 -23.85
C ALA A 181 -28.21 33.77 -24.39
N VAL A 182 -27.62 32.58 -24.30
CA VAL A 182 -28.31 31.32 -24.60
C VAL A 182 -29.20 30.95 -23.40
N CYS A 183 -30.44 30.54 -23.69
CA CYS A 183 -31.34 30.00 -22.67
C CYS A 183 -31.28 28.46 -22.68
N TYR A 184 -30.88 27.90 -21.55
CA TYR A 184 -30.98 26.49 -21.20
C TYR A 184 -32.19 26.30 -20.30
N GLY A 185 -32.66 25.06 -20.12
CA GLY A 185 -33.74 24.88 -19.16
C GLY A 185 -34.04 23.45 -18.76
N THR A 186 -34.70 23.38 -17.61
CA THR A 186 -35.02 22.14 -16.90
C THR A 186 -36.46 22.18 -16.44
N SER A 187 -37.09 21.02 -16.40
CA SER A 187 -38.42 20.82 -15.81
C SER A 187 -38.36 20.57 -14.30
N LEU A 188 -37.18 20.71 -13.68
CA LEU A 188 -37.06 20.80 -12.24
C LEU A 188 -37.86 22.01 -11.75
N ILE A 189 -38.81 21.78 -10.85
CA ILE A 189 -39.52 22.86 -10.16
C ILE A 189 -38.58 23.42 -9.10
N LEU A 190 -38.12 24.65 -9.29
CA LEU A 190 -37.19 25.32 -8.39
C LEU A 190 -37.51 26.80 -8.35
N ASP A 191 -37.53 27.34 -7.13
CA ASP A 191 -37.51 28.77 -6.90
C ASP A 191 -36.10 29.21 -6.54
N GLY A 192 -35.60 30.28 -7.17
CA GLY A 192 -34.26 30.79 -6.89
C GLY A 192 -34.04 31.20 -5.43
N GLY A 193 -35.09 31.57 -4.68
CA GLY A 193 -34.98 31.85 -3.24
C GLY A 193 -34.67 30.60 -2.41
N ASN A 194 -35.03 29.41 -2.90
CA ASN A 194 -34.69 28.13 -2.29
C ASN A 194 -33.39 27.50 -2.87
N TYR A 195 -32.56 28.32 -3.51
CA TYR A 195 -31.30 27.90 -4.10
C TYR A 195 -30.19 28.88 -3.74
N MET A 196 -29.05 28.35 -3.31
CA MET A 196 -27.81 29.12 -3.18
C MET A 196 -26.63 28.28 -3.64
N THR A 197 -25.60 28.93 -4.15
CA THR A 197 -24.30 28.32 -4.42
C THR A 197 -23.16 29.19 -3.90
N ASP A 198 -22.07 28.54 -3.49
CA ASP A 198 -20.81 29.19 -3.14
C ASP A 198 -19.87 29.36 -4.36
N GLY A 199 -20.33 28.96 -5.55
CA GLY A 199 -19.56 29.01 -6.79
C GLY A 199 -18.44 27.96 -6.87
N ARG A 200 -18.37 27.00 -5.93
CA ARG A 200 -17.33 25.96 -5.88
C ARG A 200 -17.92 24.56 -6.05
N GLY A 201 -19.07 24.48 -6.71
CA GLY A 201 -19.79 23.23 -6.94
C GLY A 201 -20.62 22.76 -5.74
N ASN A 202 -20.85 23.59 -4.71
CA ASN A 202 -21.81 23.30 -3.65
C ASN A 202 -23.15 24.01 -3.93
N VAL A 203 -24.24 23.29 -3.75
CA VAL A 203 -25.61 23.81 -3.81
C VAL A 203 -26.32 23.59 -2.49
N PHE A 204 -27.02 24.62 -2.03
CA PHE A 204 -27.72 24.65 -0.75
C PHE A 204 -29.21 24.92 -1.00
N VAL A 205 -30.06 24.02 -0.54
CA VAL A 205 -31.52 24.06 -0.73
C VAL A 205 -32.23 23.59 0.54
N THR A 206 -33.54 23.81 0.67
CA THR A 206 -34.34 23.14 1.71
C THR A 206 -35.07 21.89 1.17
N GLU A 207 -35.59 21.07 2.08
CA GLU A 207 -36.42 19.88 1.76
C GLU A 207 -37.62 20.19 0.83
N ARG A 208 -38.03 21.46 0.70
CA ARG A 208 -39.06 21.93 -0.25
C ARG A 208 -38.81 21.45 -1.67
N ILE A 209 -37.54 21.33 -2.08
CA ILE A 209 -37.18 20.90 -3.43
C ILE A 209 -37.76 19.52 -3.77
N TYR A 210 -37.89 18.64 -2.79
CA TYR A 210 -38.49 17.31 -2.99
C TYR A 210 -40.02 17.33 -2.93
N GLU A 211 -40.61 18.23 -2.13
CA GLU A 211 -42.06 18.39 -2.01
C GLU A 211 -42.70 18.92 -3.30
N TRP A 212 -41.99 19.76 -4.03
CA TRP A 212 -42.48 20.27 -5.31
C TRP A 212 -42.31 19.27 -6.45
N ASN A 213 -41.26 18.45 -6.41
CA ASN A 213 -40.89 17.52 -7.47
C ASN A 213 -41.33 16.08 -7.16
N THR A 214 -42.55 15.89 -6.65
CA THR A 214 -43.08 14.56 -6.21
C THR A 214 -43.25 13.55 -7.35
N SER A 215 -43.26 14.00 -8.60
CA SER A 215 -43.22 13.13 -9.79
C SER A 215 -41.84 12.50 -10.05
N LEU A 216 -40.79 12.98 -9.37
CA LEU A 216 -39.42 12.52 -9.49
C LEU A 216 -38.97 11.83 -8.21
N THR A 217 -38.05 10.88 -8.33
CA THR A 217 -37.34 10.34 -7.16
C THR A 217 -36.32 11.36 -6.62
N ARG A 218 -35.97 11.26 -5.34
CA ARG A 218 -34.91 12.11 -4.75
C ARG A 218 -33.61 12.05 -5.55
N ALA A 219 -33.23 10.88 -6.05
CA ALA A 219 -32.01 10.72 -6.87
C ALA A 219 -32.10 11.49 -8.20
N GLN A 220 -33.27 11.53 -8.84
CA GLN A 220 -33.48 12.31 -10.07
C GLN A 220 -33.47 13.81 -9.79
N VAL A 221 -34.10 14.27 -8.70
CA VAL A 221 -34.03 15.68 -8.27
C VAL A 221 -32.58 16.09 -8.02
N ASN A 222 -31.82 15.26 -7.32
CA ASN A 222 -30.41 15.51 -7.05
C ASN A 222 -29.59 15.57 -8.34
N GLY A 223 -29.78 14.61 -9.25
CA GLY A 223 -29.10 14.61 -10.55
C GLY A 223 -29.36 15.89 -11.33
N LEU A 224 -30.62 16.35 -11.39
CA LEU A 224 -30.96 17.59 -12.09
C LEU A 224 -30.35 18.84 -11.43
N LEU A 225 -30.31 18.90 -10.10
CA LEU A 225 -29.65 19.99 -9.38
C LEU A 225 -28.15 20.03 -9.70
N LEU A 226 -27.50 18.88 -9.74
CA LEU A 226 -26.07 18.80 -10.04
C LEU A 226 -25.79 19.14 -11.52
N ASP A 227 -26.56 18.54 -12.44
CA ASP A 227 -26.35 18.64 -13.89
C ASP A 227 -26.68 20.03 -14.46
N TYR A 228 -27.74 20.69 -13.97
CA TYR A 228 -28.20 21.98 -14.51
C TYR A 228 -27.66 23.20 -13.75
N PHE A 229 -27.08 23.01 -12.56
CA PHE A 229 -26.55 24.10 -11.75
C PHE A 229 -25.05 23.94 -11.44
N GLY A 230 -24.32 23.17 -12.25
CA GLY A 230 -22.86 23.10 -12.24
C GLY A 230 -22.31 22.69 -10.87
N ALA A 231 -22.99 21.77 -10.20
CA ALA A 231 -22.69 21.40 -8.83
C ALA A 231 -22.25 19.93 -8.74
N HIS A 232 -21.43 19.64 -7.73
CA HIS A 232 -20.93 18.29 -7.43
C HIS A 232 -21.40 17.81 -6.05
N THR A 233 -21.78 18.74 -5.18
CA THR A 233 -22.25 18.47 -3.82
C THR A 233 -23.56 19.19 -3.54
N LEU A 234 -24.53 18.45 -2.97
CA LEU A 234 -25.82 18.98 -2.57
C LEU A 234 -25.98 18.96 -1.05
N HIS A 235 -26.38 20.10 -0.48
CA HIS A 235 -26.68 20.29 0.93
C HIS A 235 -28.16 20.61 1.10
N VAL A 236 -28.89 19.78 1.85
CA VAL A 236 -30.34 19.95 2.07
C VAL A 236 -30.62 20.24 3.53
N PHE A 237 -31.39 21.30 3.77
CA PHE A 237 -31.76 21.77 5.10
C PHE A 237 -33.24 21.56 5.38
N ALA A 238 -33.57 21.31 6.65
CA ALA A 238 -34.93 21.50 7.13
C ALA A 238 -35.30 22.99 7.11
N TYR A 239 -36.59 23.29 7.05
CA TYR A 239 -37.13 24.64 7.21
C TYR A 239 -38.18 24.66 8.33
N ALA A 240 -38.46 25.82 8.89
CA ALA A 240 -39.40 25.95 10.01
C ALA A 240 -40.84 25.77 9.51
N GLN A 241 -41.60 24.90 10.19
CA GLN A 241 -43.00 24.63 9.88
C GLN A 241 -43.92 25.13 11.00
N ASP A 242 -45.09 25.60 10.63
CA ASP A 242 -46.15 25.99 11.56
C ASP A 242 -46.89 24.75 12.11
N ALA A 243 -47.94 24.99 12.90
CA ALA A 243 -48.72 23.92 13.52
C ALA A 243 -49.47 23.02 12.51
N TRP A 244 -49.56 23.43 11.25
CA TRP A 244 -50.23 22.72 10.16
C TRP A 244 -49.25 22.02 9.21
N GLY A 245 -47.94 22.13 9.47
CA GLY A 245 -46.89 21.60 8.59
C GLY A 245 -46.57 22.50 7.40
N GLU A 246 -47.14 23.71 7.34
CA GLU A 246 -46.86 24.68 6.30
C GLU A 246 -45.61 25.50 6.68
N PRO A 247 -44.87 26.07 5.72
CA PRO A 247 -43.71 26.90 6.04
C PRO A 247 -44.08 28.09 6.92
N ALA A 248 -43.45 28.22 8.09
CA ALA A 248 -43.77 29.24 9.09
C ALA A 248 -43.40 30.67 8.65
N ASP A 249 -42.48 30.81 7.70
CA ASP A 249 -42.13 32.06 7.02
C ASP A 249 -42.95 32.31 5.73
N GLY A 250 -43.81 31.36 5.37
CA GLY A 250 -44.63 31.35 4.16
C GLY A 250 -44.00 30.66 2.95
N THR A 251 -42.67 30.55 2.87
CA THR A 251 -41.98 30.06 1.66
C THR A 251 -41.19 28.78 1.90
N GLY A 252 -40.57 28.62 3.07
CA GLY A 252 -39.66 27.53 3.39
C GLY A 252 -38.32 27.64 2.67
N HIS A 253 -37.97 28.84 2.20
CA HIS A 253 -36.78 29.08 1.39
C HIS A 253 -35.53 29.21 2.24
N ILE A 254 -34.38 28.79 1.69
CA ILE A 254 -33.09 28.91 2.37
C ILE A 254 -32.68 30.39 2.57
N ASP A 255 -33.06 31.28 1.65
CA ASP A 255 -32.77 32.73 1.72
C ASP A 255 -33.51 33.50 2.81
N MET A 256 -34.41 32.84 3.54
CA MET A 256 -35.10 33.41 4.68
C MET A 256 -34.32 33.21 6.00
N PHE A 257 -33.29 32.37 6.00
CA PHE A 257 -32.51 32.09 7.20
C PHE A 257 -31.01 31.88 7.01
N VAL A 258 -30.51 31.74 5.78
CA VAL A 258 -29.08 31.61 5.47
C VAL A 258 -28.69 32.63 4.42
N LYS A 259 -27.48 33.17 4.52
CA LYS A 259 -26.83 33.94 3.47
C LYS A 259 -25.36 33.56 3.36
N LEU A 260 -24.96 32.99 2.22
CA LEU A 260 -23.55 32.73 1.93
C LEU A 260 -22.79 34.04 1.77
N LEU A 261 -21.58 34.12 2.31
CA LEU A 261 -20.71 35.28 2.28
C LEU A 261 -19.33 34.87 1.70
N PRO A 262 -18.54 35.83 1.19
CA PRO A 262 -17.17 35.59 0.76
C PRO A 262 -16.31 34.92 1.83
N ASP A 263 -15.16 34.36 1.41
CA ASP A 263 -14.13 33.82 2.30
C ASP A 263 -14.59 32.69 3.23
N CYS A 264 -15.47 31.81 2.74
CA CYS A 264 -16.02 30.70 3.53
C CYS A 264 -16.74 31.17 4.77
N LYS A 265 -17.57 32.20 4.64
CA LYS A 265 -18.38 32.71 5.73
C LYS A 265 -19.84 32.53 5.38
N VAL A 266 -20.68 32.45 6.41
CA VAL A 266 -22.12 32.33 6.24
C VAL A 266 -22.81 33.07 7.37
N ALA A 267 -23.83 33.85 7.04
CA ALA A 267 -24.75 34.40 8.03
C ALA A 267 -25.95 33.47 8.18
N VAL A 268 -26.26 33.07 9.41
CA VAL A 268 -27.42 32.27 9.75
C VAL A 268 -28.28 33.05 10.73
N ALA A 269 -29.58 33.13 10.48
CA ALA A 269 -30.50 33.78 11.39
C ALA A 269 -30.47 33.09 12.78
N GLU A 270 -30.80 33.82 13.84
CA GLU A 270 -30.93 33.26 15.18
C GLU A 270 -32.17 33.78 15.89
N THR A 271 -32.84 32.90 16.63
CA THR A 271 -33.94 33.26 17.52
C THR A 271 -34.10 32.19 18.61
N ALA A 272 -34.67 32.58 19.74
CA ALA A 272 -35.09 31.64 20.78
C ALA A 272 -36.53 31.13 20.57
N GLU A 273 -37.25 31.68 19.58
CA GLU A 273 -38.68 31.41 19.36
C GLU A 273 -38.89 30.19 18.44
N ALA A 274 -39.74 29.27 18.90
CA ALA A 274 -40.28 28.21 18.04
C ALA A 274 -41.24 28.83 17.00
N PRO A 275 -41.34 28.23 15.79
CA PRO A 275 -40.70 26.99 15.34
C PRO A 275 -39.29 27.15 14.77
N PHE A 276 -38.76 28.38 14.67
CA PHE A 276 -37.50 28.65 13.97
C PHE A 276 -36.26 28.20 14.74
N ALA A 277 -36.24 28.35 16.07
CA ALA A 277 -35.04 28.14 16.90
C ALA A 277 -34.25 26.87 16.58
N SER A 278 -34.91 25.70 16.49
CA SER A 278 -34.23 24.42 16.26
C SER A 278 -33.64 24.30 14.85
N VAL A 279 -34.36 24.78 13.84
CA VAL A 279 -33.92 24.73 12.44
C VAL A 279 -32.71 25.62 12.22
N LEU A 280 -32.73 26.83 12.80
CA LEU A 280 -31.65 27.79 12.72
C LEU A 280 -30.36 27.28 13.40
N GLU A 281 -30.48 26.69 14.59
CA GLU A 281 -29.33 26.09 15.27
C GLU A 281 -28.76 24.88 14.53
N ALA A 282 -29.64 24.06 13.93
CA ALA A 282 -29.20 22.92 13.12
C ALA A 282 -28.43 23.39 11.88
N ALA A 283 -28.92 24.41 11.17
CA ALA A 283 -28.23 24.99 10.02
C ALA A 283 -26.88 25.59 10.42
N ALA A 284 -26.83 26.38 11.50
CA ALA A 284 -25.58 26.95 12.00
C ALA A 284 -24.56 25.87 12.39
N SER A 285 -25.00 24.82 13.09
CA SER A 285 -24.13 23.70 13.48
C SER A 285 -23.60 22.94 12.26
N TYR A 286 -24.45 22.73 11.25
CA TYR A 286 -24.05 22.07 10.01
C TYR A 286 -22.95 22.84 9.29
N PHE A 287 -23.16 24.14 9.05
CA PHE A 287 -22.17 24.98 8.39
C PHE A 287 -20.84 25.05 9.17
N ALA A 288 -20.88 25.12 10.50
CA ALA A 288 -19.66 25.13 11.31
C ALA A 288 -18.76 23.89 11.12
N THR A 289 -19.34 22.77 10.66
CA THR A 289 -18.62 21.53 10.35
C THR A 289 -18.35 21.32 8.87
N LEU A 290 -19.01 22.07 8.00
CA LEU A 290 -18.90 21.91 6.56
C LEU A 290 -17.62 22.55 6.05
N GLU A 291 -16.79 21.79 5.35
CA GLU A 291 -15.61 22.29 4.63
C GLU A 291 -16.03 23.03 3.36
N CYS A 292 -15.61 24.28 3.22
CA CYS A 292 -15.80 25.07 2.00
C CYS A 292 -14.65 24.87 0.99
N GLN A 293 -13.49 24.44 1.50
CA GLN A 293 -12.22 24.18 0.83
C GLN A 293 -11.47 23.15 1.70
N PRO A 294 -10.57 22.35 1.12
CA PRO A 294 -9.82 21.34 1.88
C PRO A 294 -9.18 21.92 3.15
N GLY A 295 -9.59 21.43 4.32
CA GLY A 295 -9.06 21.87 5.62
C GLY A 295 -9.56 23.22 6.13
N ARG A 296 -10.57 23.85 5.47
CA ARG A 296 -11.21 25.10 5.92
C ARG A 296 -12.72 24.95 5.98
N SER A 297 -13.28 25.01 7.19
CA SER A 297 -14.74 25.01 7.41
C SER A 297 -15.35 26.40 7.29
N TYR A 298 -16.67 26.47 7.05
CA TYR A 298 -17.39 27.73 7.07
C TYR A 298 -17.35 28.38 8.45
N GLN A 299 -17.05 29.68 8.48
CA GLN A 299 -17.20 30.50 9.67
C GLN A 299 -18.63 31.04 9.72
N VAL A 300 -19.34 30.68 10.79
CA VAL A 300 -20.75 31.05 10.98
C VAL A 300 -20.87 32.36 11.74
N PHE A 301 -21.63 33.30 11.17
CA PHE A 301 -22.04 34.55 11.77
C PHE A 301 -23.53 34.47 12.09
N ARG A 302 -23.93 34.92 13.28
CA ARG A 302 -25.32 34.86 13.74
C ARG A 302 -25.95 36.25 13.65
N VAL A 303 -27.18 36.32 13.15
CA VAL A 303 -27.93 37.58 13.02
C VAL A 303 -29.37 37.41 13.50
N ALA A 304 -29.89 38.37 14.25
CA ALA A 304 -31.22 38.27 14.84
C ALA A 304 -32.33 38.08 13.78
N GLY A 305 -33.19 37.10 14.00
CA GLY A 305 -34.49 36.94 13.36
C GLY A 305 -35.59 36.87 14.41
N TRP A 306 -36.80 37.30 14.06
CA TRP A 306 -37.92 37.30 15.01
C TRP A 306 -39.27 37.20 14.32
N THR A 307 -40.26 36.71 15.06
CA THR A 307 -41.64 36.70 14.57
C THR A 307 -42.42 37.86 15.19
N ARG A 308 -43.18 38.59 14.38
CA ARG A 308 -44.14 39.59 14.89
C ARG A 308 -45.43 39.53 14.10
N SER A 309 -46.54 39.32 14.80
CA SER A 309 -47.88 39.23 14.19
C SER A 309 -47.98 38.18 13.08
N GLY A 310 -47.32 37.03 13.27
CA GLY A 310 -47.32 35.93 12.29
C GLY A 310 -46.39 36.14 11.09
N VAL A 311 -45.55 37.18 11.09
CA VAL A 311 -44.57 37.46 10.03
C VAL A 311 -43.17 37.21 10.57
N TRP A 312 -42.37 36.45 9.82
CA TRP A 312 -40.95 36.23 10.09
C TRP A 312 -40.12 37.39 9.52
N TYR A 313 -39.37 38.07 10.39
CA TYR A 313 -38.45 39.14 10.03
C TYR A 313 -37.02 38.60 10.06
N THR A 314 -36.27 38.83 8.99
CA THR A 314 -34.93 38.28 8.81
C THR A 314 -34.02 39.28 8.10
N TYR A 315 -32.76 39.35 8.52
CA TYR A 315 -31.72 40.15 7.87
C TYR A 315 -30.93 39.37 6.81
N THR A 316 -31.10 38.05 6.73
CA THR A 316 -30.40 37.19 5.76
C THR A 316 -30.87 37.38 4.32
N ASN A 317 -32.09 37.89 4.13
CA ASN A 317 -32.69 38.18 2.84
C ASN A 317 -32.13 39.49 2.20
N ALA A 318 -30.81 39.53 2.08
CA ALA A 318 -29.99 40.62 1.56
C ALA A 318 -29.47 40.30 0.15
N LEU A 319 -29.05 41.32 -0.60
CA LEU A 319 -28.50 41.19 -1.96
C LEU A 319 -27.06 41.68 -2.02
N PHE A 320 -26.16 40.92 -2.64
CA PHE A 320 -24.84 41.41 -3.03
C PHE A 320 -24.91 42.13 -4.39
N VAL A 321 -24.14 43.21 -4.54
CA VAL A 321 -23.83 43.85 -5.82
C VAL A 321 -22.41 44.41 -5.75
N ASN A 322 -21.44 43.82 -6.45
CA ASN A 322 -20.08 44.35 -6.65
C ASN A 322 -19.44 45.03 -5.41
N GLY A 323 -19.21 44.26 -4.34
CA GLY A 323 -18.63 44.80 -3.10
C GLY A 323 -19.61 45.59 -2.21
N THR A 324 -20.89 45.67 -2.58
CA THR A 324 -21.95 46.26 -1.75
C THR A 324 -22.92 45.17 -1.31
N LEU A 325 -23.24 45.12 -0.01
CA LEU A 325 -24.34 44.31 0.51
C LEU A 325 -25.52 45.24 0.80
N ILE A 326 -26.63 45.05 0.09
CA ILE A 326 -27.90 45.74 0.33
C ILE A 326 -28.69 44.93 1.34
N LEU A 327 -28.66 45.38 2.60
CA LEU A 327 -29.28 44.73 3.74
C LEU A 327 -30.73 45.22 3.93
N PRO A 328 -31.71 44.33 4.18
CA PRO A 328 -33.04 44.77 4.57
C PRO A 328 -32.98 45.49 5.93
N SER A 329 -33.87 46.45 6.11
CA SER A 329 -34.07 47.14 7.39
C SER A 329 -35.53 47.21 7.76
N TYR A 330 -35.79 47.18 9.06
CA TYR A 330 -37.12 47.07 9.62
C TYR A 330 -37.32 48.06 10.75
N SER A 331 -38.48 48.72 10.78
CA SER A 331 -38.90 49.61 11.86
C SER A 331 -38.96 48.91 13.23
N SER A 332 -39.12 47.59 13.23
CA SER A 332 -39.27 46.74 14.42
C SER A 332 -37.97 46.08 14.89
N GLY A 333 -36.87 46.21 14.15
CA GLY A 333 -35.63 45.48 14.38
C GLY A 333 -34.43 46.36 14.76
N ASP A 334 -33.40 45.73 15.31
CA ASP A 334 -32.10 46.38 15.56
C ASP A 334 -31.22 46.37 14.30
N ASN A 335 -31.46 47.35 13.42
CA ASN A 335 -30.75 47.47 12.15
C ASN A 335 -29.25 47.75 12.32
N ALA A 336 -28.86 48.42 13.41
CA ALA A 336 -27.47 48.78 13.66
C ALA A 336 -26.66 47.53 14.07
N ALA A 337 -27.21 46.69 14.94
CA ALA A 337 -26.61 45.41 15.30
C ALA A 337 -26.49 44.49 14.09
N ALA A 338 -27.55 44.35 13.29
CA ALA A 338 -27.52 43.52 12.08
C ALA A 338 -26.44 43.99 11.09
N ARG A 339 -26.38 45.30 10.83
CA ARG A 339 -25.35 45.88 9.97
C ARG A 339 -23.93 45.63 10.50
N ALA A 340 -23.72 45.70 11.82
CA ALA A 340 -22.42 45.43 12.42
C ALA A 340 -21.99 43.97 12.23
N VAL A 341 -22.90 43.00 12.35
CA VAL A 341 -22.62 41.59 12.06
C VAL A 341 -22.11 41.42 10.63
N PHE A 342 -22.88 41.89 9.63
CA PHE A 342 -22.47 41.75 8.23
C PHE A 342 -21.18 42.53 7.93
N GLN A 343 -21.02 43.75 8.44
CA GLN A 343 -19.80 44.53 8.24
C GLN A 343 -18.56 43.84 8.82
N SER A 344 -18.70 43.12 9.93
CA SER A 344 -17.60 42.34 10.53
C SER A 344 -17.29 41.05 9.78
N ALA A 345 -18.28 40.47 9.10
CA ALA A 345 -18.13 39.25 8.34
C ALA A 345 -17.50 39.50 6.97
N LEU A 346 -17.80 40.64 6.34
CA LEU A 346 -17.36 40.93 4.98
C LEU A 346 -15.89 41.38 4.87
N PRO A 347 -15.25 41.17 3.71
CA PRO A 347 -13.89 41.67 3.46
C PRO A 347 -13.79 43.20 3.59
N ALA A 348 -12.58 43.68 3.86
CA ALA A 348 -12.29 45.11 3.86
C ALA A 348 -12.63 45.71 2.48
N GLY A 349 -13.29 46.87 2.49
CA GLY A 349 -13.75 47.54 1.27
C GLY A 349 -15.22 47.26 0.90
N TYR A 350 -15.86 46.25 1.50
CA TYR A 350 -17.30 46.04 1.30
C TYR A 350 -18.13 47.13 2.00
N SER A 351 -19.15 47.63 1.30
CA SER A 351 -20.12 48.58 1.82
C SER A 351 -21.42 47.87 2.18
N VAL A 352 -21.85 47.92 3.44
CA VAL A 352 -23.19 47.46 3.82
C VAL A 352 -24.14 48.66 3.77
N VAL A 353 -25.12 48.66 2.88
CA VAL A 353 -26.18 49.68 2.82
C VAL A 353 -27.52 49.09 3.25
N SER A 354 -28.51 49.92 3.55
CA SER A 354 -29.79 49.44 4.10
C SER A 354 -30.98 50.00 3.35
N VAL A 355 -31.96 49.15 3.05
CA VAL A 355 -33.24 49.55 2.42
C VAL A 355 -34.39 49.06 3.28
N SER A 356 -35.40 49.91 3.51
CA SER A 356 -36.57 49.49 4.30
C SER A 356 -37.35 48.41 3.57
N SER A 357 -37.56 47.28 4.24
CA SER A 357 -38.30 46.11 3.74
C SER A 357 -39.57 45.84 4.54
N ASP A 358 -40.00 46.78 5.41
CA ASP A 358 -41.22 46.64 6.21
C ASP A 358 -42.44 46.31 5.35
N SER A 359 -42.52 46.85 4.12
CA SER A 359 -43.67 46.65 3.23
C SER A 359 -43.73 45.27 2.61
N SER A 360 -42.60 44.72 2.15
CA SER A 360 -42.54 43.45 1.44
C SER A 360 -42.50 42.25 2.38
N ILE A 361 -41.85 42.37 3.56
CA ILE A 361 -41.65 41.22 4.46
C ILE A 361 -42.97 40.61 4.94
N ARG A 362 -44.02 41.44 5.05
CA ARG A 362 -45.39 40.99 5.36
C ARG A 362 -46.03 40.13 4.28
N ALA A 363 -45.46 40.11 3.08
CA ALA A 363 -45.87 39.28 1.95
C ALA A 363 -44.89 38.11 1.71
N GLY A 364 -43.96 37.84 2.64
CA GLY A 364 -43.12 36.64 2.62
C GLY A 364 -41.77 36.81 1.91
N GLY A 365 -41.23 38.03 1.87
CA GLY A 365 -39.89 38.27 1.32
C GLY A 365 -39.38 39.70 1.47
N ALA A 366 -38.07 39.91 1.35
CA ALA A 366 -37.44 41.22 1.42
C ALA A 366 -36.68 41.54 0.13
N ILE A 367 -35.48 42.12 0.24
CA ILE A 367 -34.67 42.59 -0.88
C ILE A 367 -34.29 41.43 -1.80
N HIS A 368 -33.80 40.33 -1.22
CA HIS A 368 -33.32 39.19 -2.00
C HIS A 368 -34.45 38.56 -2.82
N CYS A 369 -35.66 38.44 -2.26
CA CYS A 369 -36.80 37.83 -2.94
C CYS A 369 -37.34 38.62 -4.16
N VAL A 370 -37.02 39.92 -4.26
CA VAL A 370 -37.50 40.76 -5.38
C VAL A 370 -36.42 41.06 -6.41
N THR A 371 -35.24 40.48 -6.26
CA THR A 371 -34.06 40.74 -7.09
C THR A 371 -33.45 39.44 -7.58
N GLU A 372 -32.95 39.41 -8.80
CA GLU A 372 -32.16 38.30 -9.34
C GLU A 372 -30.85 38.84 -9.91
N GLN A 373 -29.72 38.20 -9.57
CA GLN A 373 -28.42 38.62 -10.08
C GLN A 373 -28.14 38.07 -11.48
N ILE A 374 -27.47 38.87 -12.30
CA ILE A 374 -26.81 38.42 -13.52
C ILE A 374 -25.30 38.54 -13.30
N PRO A 375 -24.56 37.41 -13.30
CA PRO A 375 -23.13 37.46 -13.14
C PRO A 375 -22.51 38.27 -14.27
N ALA A 376 -21.40 38.95 -13.99
CA ALA A 376 -20.63 39.57 -15.05
C ALA A 376 -20.11 38.49 -16.00
N GLU A 377 -20.17 38.73 -17.30
CA GLU A 377 -19.39 37.93 -18.25
C GLU A 377 -17.93 37.89 -17.78
N GLN A 378 -17.29 36.73 -17.88
CA GLN A 378 -15.85 36.67 -17.67
C GLN A 378 -15.19 37.34 -18.88
N THR A 379 -15.04 38.66 -18.81
CA THR A 379 -14.04 39.34 -19.65
C THR A 379 -12.71 38.77 -19.22
N GLY A 380 -12.12 37.96 -20.07
CA GLY A 380 -10.92 37.20 -19.76
C GLY A 380 -9.87 37.87 -18.88
N GLU A 381 -9.26 37.07 -18.01
CA GLU A 381 -7.95 37.36 -17.41
C GLU A 381 -6.88 37.72 -18.45
N CYS A 382 -7.04 37.25 -19.70
CA CYS A 382 -6.13 37.53 -20.79
C CYS A 382 -6.84 37.95 -22.08
N GLN A 383 -6.14 38.77 -22.88
CA GLN A 383 -6.48 39.00 -24.30
C GLN A 383 -5.46 38.33 -25.22
N ALA A 384 -4.28 38.01 -24.71
CA ALA A 384 -3.24 37.22 -25.33
C ALA A 384 -2.51 36.36 -24.28
N ALA A 385 -1.82 35.30 -24.72
CA ALA A 385 -1.03 34.44 -23.82
C ALA A 385 0.04 35.20 -23.01
N SER A 386 0.47 36.38 -23.48
CA SER A 386 1.40 37.26 -22.76
C SER A 386 0.82 37.89 -21.49
N ASP A 387 -0.51 37.91 -21.36
CA ASP A 387 -1.21 38.52 -20.25
C ASP A 387 -1.35 37.55 -19.06
N CYS A 388 -1.00 36.28 -19.28
CA CYS A 388 -1.18 35.20 -18.32
C CYS A 388 0.01 35.03 -17.38
N HIS A 389 -0.31 34.73 -16.11
CA HIS A 389 0.68 34.39 -15.11
C HIS A 389 0.13 33.38 -14.09
N LEU A 390 0.21 32.10 -14.43
CA LEU A 390 -0.04 30.97 -13.52
C LEU A 390 1.29 30.43 -12.95
N PRO A 391 1.30 29.91 -11.71
CA PRO A 391 2.49 29.34 -11.06
C PRO A 391 3.12 28.20 -11.87
N HIS A 392 4.45 28.22 -12.02
CA HIS A 392 5.24 27.12 -12.58
C HIS A 392 4.88 26.67 -14.01
N VAL A 393 4.30 27.57 -14.79
CA VAL A 393 3.95 27.36 -16.20
C VAL A 393 5.01 27.97 -17.12
N ALA A 394 5.52 27.18 -18.06
CA ALA A 394 6.53 27.62 -19.05
C ALA A 394 5.91 28.36 -20.25
N SER A 395 4.68 28.01 -20.63
CA SER A 395 3.94 28.70 -21.68
C SER A 395 2.44 28.63 -21.45
N TYR A 396 1.76 29.73 -21.81
CA TYR A 396 0.32 29.91 -21.61
C TYR A 396 -0.43 29.82 -22.93
N GLU A 397 -1.70 29.45 -22.83
CA GLU A 397 -2.72 29.63 -23.86
C GLU A 397 -3.78 30.58 -23.31
N CYS A 398 -4.13 31.60 -24.09
CA CYS A 398 -5.29 32.43 -23.78
C CYS A 398 -6.46 31.98 -24.63
N VAL A 399 -7.42 31.30 -24.02
CA VAL A 399 -8.59 30.77 -24.71
C VAL A 399 -9.84 31.34 -24.06
N ASN A 400 -10.63 32.06 -24.86
CA ASN A 400 -11.86 32.72 -24.41
C ASN A 400 -11.66 33.57 -23.16
N GLY A 401 -10.48 34.17 -23.04
CA GLY A 401 -10.15 35.03 -21.93
C GLY A 401 -9.58 34.33 -20.69
N GLN A 402 -9.56 33.01 -20.63
CA GLN A 402 -8.95 32.30 -19.51
C GLN A 402 -7.49 31.98 -19.81
N CYS A 403 -6.66 32.14 -18.80
CA CYS A 403 -5.28 31.69 -18.82
C CYS A 403 -5.24 30.19 -18.59
N LEU A 404 -4.83 29.46 -19.61
CA LEU A 404 -4.68 28.01 -19.56
C LEU A 404 -3.20 27.63 -19.62
N ILE A 405 -2.86 26.53 -18.95
CA ILE A 405 -1.55 25.88 -19.09
C ILE A 405 -1.41 25.35 -20.53
N ALA A 406 -0.36 25.75 -21.23
CA ALA A 406 0.06 25.13 -22.50
C ALA A 406 1.25 24.19 -22.31
N ALA A 407 2.17 24.54 -21.40
CA ALA A 407 3.25 23.66 -20.95
C ALA A 407 3.75 24.07 -19.57
N CYS A 408 4.04 23.10 -18.70
CA CYS A 408 4.68 23.32 -17.40
C CYS A 408 6.18 23.59 -17.52
N GLU A 409 6.75 24.24 -16.50
CA GLU A 409 8.19 24.24 -16.28
C GLU A 409 8.70 22.81 -16.05
N LEU A 410 9.94 22.50 -16.46
CA LEU A 410 10.48 21.13 -16.45
C LEU A 410 10.45 20.41 -15.09
N ALA A 411 10.37 21.14 -13.98
CA ALA A 411 10.35 20.60 -12.62
C ALA A 411 8.94 20.50 -12.02
N PHE A 412 7.90 20.78 -12.78
CA PHE A 412 6.53 20.83 -12.29
C PHE A 412 5.56 20.15 -13.26
N ALA A 413 4.45 19.68 -12.72
CA ALA A 413 3.36 19.11 -13.51
C ALA A 413 1.99 19.50 -12.92
N ASP A 414 1.01 19.61 -13.82
CA ASP A 414 -0.42 19.66 -13.53
C ASP A 414 -0.90 18.20 -13.35
N CYS A 415 -1.19 17.82 -12.12
CA CYS A 415 -1.52 16.43 -11.76
C CYS A 415 -2.99 16.19 -11.43
N ASP A 416 -3.79 17.24 -11.25
CA ASP A 416 -5.25 17.17 -11.13
C ASP A 416 -5.96 17.47 -12.46
N ALA A 417 -5.19 17.86 -13.48
CA ALA A 417 -5.64 18.21 -14.82
C ALA A 417 -6.50 19.48 -14.86
N ASP A 418 -6.43 20.33 -13.83
CA ASP A 418 -7.03 21.65 -13.87
C ASP A 418 -6.07 22.63 -14.56
N ARG A 419 -6.46 23.04 -15.77
CA ARG A 419 -5.61 23.93 -16.58
C ARG A 419 -5.64 25.38 -16.10
N LEU A 420 -6.39 25.71 -15.04
CA LEU A 420 -6.67 27.07 -14.61
C LEU A 420 -5.89 27.52 -13.36
N ASP A 421 -5.27 26.61 -12.59
CA ASP A 421 -4.58 26.97 -11.34
C ASP A 421 -3.05 26.84 -11.41
N GLY A 422 -2.50 26.15 -12.41
CA GLY A 422 -1.06 26.14 -12.70
C GLY A 422 -0.43 24.73 -12.69
N CYS A 423 0.88 24.66 -12.49
CA CYS A 423 1.57 23.36 -12.35
C CYS A 423 2.03 23.21 -10.89
N GLU A 424 1.14 22.75 -10.04
CA GLU A 424 1.26 22.77 -8.57
C GLU A 424 2.21 21.70 -8.05
N THR A 425 2.38 20.62 -8.81
CA THR A 425 3.05 19.42 -8.32
C THR A 425 4.53 19.45 -8.69
N PRO A 426 5.44 19.55 -7.69
CA PRO A 426 6.87 19.47 -7.96
C PRO A 426 7.27 18.04 -8.35
N LEU A 427 7.91 17.92 -9.50
CA LEU A 427 8.55 16.69 -9.97
C LEU A 427 9.91 16.49 -9.30
N GLY A 428 10.39 15.25 -9.32
CA GLY A 428 11.65 14.88 -8.67
C GLY A 428 11.48 14.44 -7.21
N THR A 429 10.23 14.23 -6.77
CA THR A 429 9.94 13.59 -5.48
C THR A 429 9.83 12.07 -5.65
N THR A 430 9.82 11.32 -4.55
CA THR A 430 9.60 9.86 -4.62
C THR A 430 8.17 9.49 -4.99
N SER A 431 7.22 10.43 -4.91
CA SER A 431 5.82 10.22 -5.30
C SER A 431 5.57 10.58 -6.78
N ASP A 432 6.32 11.54 -7.30
CA ASP A 432 6.16 12.12 -8.64
C ASP A 432 7.54 12.31 -9.29
N CYS A 433 8.19 11.20 -9.68
CA CYS A 433 9.60 11.26 -10.06
C CYS A 433 9.83 11.81 -11.47
N ALA A 434 9.29 11.17 -12.51
CA ALA A 434 9.35 11.67 -13.88
C ALA A 434 8.07 12.38 -14.32
N SER A 435 6.92 11.98 -13.75
CA SER A 435 5.59 12.51 -14.07
C SER A 435 4.64 12.30 -12.89
N CYS A 436 3.44 12.90 -12.98
CA CYS A 436 2.37 12.71 -12.00
C CYS A 436 2.11 11.23 -11.70
N GLY A 437 2.17 10.85 -10.42
CA GLY A 437 1.92 9.48 -9.97
C GLY A 437 2.99 8.46 -10.36
N ASP A 438 4.12 8.89 -10.93
CA ASP A 438 5.30 8.05 -11.17
C ASP A 438 6.07 7.83 -9.86
N ALA A 439 5.44 7.11 -8.94
CA ALA A 439 5.96 6.84 -7.62
C ALA A 439 7.08 5.80 -7.67
N CYS A 440 8.22 6.13 -7.09
CA CYS A 440 9.34 5.21 -7.00
C CYS A 440 9.08 4.14 -5.94
N HIS A 441 8.92 2.90 -6.39
CA HIS A 441 8.73 1.75 -5.52
C HIS A 441 9.77 0.67 -5.81
N PHE A 442 10.54 0.32 -4.79
CA PHE A 442 11.48 -0.81 -4.80
C PHE A 442 11.17 -1.72 -3.61
N THR A 443 10.96 -3.01 -3.86
CA THR A 443 10.66 -3.98 -2.80
C THR A 443 11.80 -4.02 -1.78
N ASN A 444 11.51 -3.82 -0.50
CA ASN A 444 12.48 -3.84 0.61
C ASN A 444 13.73 -2.93 0.42
N ALA A 445 13.62 -1.84 -0.34
CA ALA A 445 14.71 -0.87 -0.51
C ALA A 445 14.19 0.56 -0.37
N THR A 446 15.08 1.50 -0.03
CA THR A 446 14.74 2.92 -0.11
C THR A 446 14.72 3.37 -1.56
N ALA A 447 13.85 4.33 -1.88
CA ALA A 447 13.74 4.90 -3.22
C ALA A 447 14.25 6.35 -3.22
N VAL A 448 15.00 6.72 -4.26
CA VAL A 448 15.46 8.09 -4.48
C VAL A 448 15.12 8.48 -5.91
N CYS A 449 14.46 9.62 -6.09
CA CYS A 449 14.32 10.19 -7.42
C CYS A 449 15.55 11.04 -7.76
N GLN A 450 16.30 10.66 -8.79
CA GLN A 450 17.50 11.39 -9.21
C GLN A 450 17.45 11.63 -10.72
N GLY A 451 17.35 12.90 -11.13
CA GLY A 451 17.31 13.28 -12.54
C GLY A 451 16.08 12.76 -13.29
N GLY A 452 14.92 12.64 -12.61
CA GLY A 452 13.68 12.11 -13.20
C GLY A 452 13.70 10.59 -13.41
N ALA A 453 14.62 9.87 -12.76
CA ALA A 453 14.65 8.42 -12.76
C ALA A 453 14.58 7.90 -11.32
N CYS A 454 13.76 6.88 -11.10
CA CYS A 454 13.76 6.15 -9.85
C CYS A 454 15.04 5.35 -9.73
N VAL A 455 15.83 5.67 -8.70
CA VAL A 455 17.06 4.98 -8.36
C VAL A 455 16.84 4.25 -7.04
N MET A 456 17.19 2.96 -7.03
CA MET A 456 17.18 2.17 -5.81
C MET A 456 18.29 2.65 -4.87
N GLY A 457 17.92 2.95 -3.64
CA GLY A 457 18.81 3.32 -2.56
C GLY A 457 19.37 2.09 -1.84
N ALA A 458 19.42 2.15 -0.51
CA ALA A 458 19.92 1.06 0.31
C ALA A 458 18.82 0.01 0.58
N CYS A 459 19.20 -1.26 0.59
CA CYS A 459 18.32 -2.33 1.07
C CYS A 459 17.92 -2.09 2.53
N ALA A 460 16.68 -2.44 2.86
CA ALA A 460 16.23 -2.55 4.23
C ALA A 460 17.07 -3.60 4.97
N ALA A 461 17.27 -3.41 6.27
CA ALA A 461 18.06 -4.33 7.08
C ALA A 461 17.54 -5.77 6.97
N GLY A 462 18.44 -6.71 6.67
CA GLY A 462 18.10 -8.13 6.50
C GLY A 462 17.65 -8.53 5.08
N PHE A 463 17.74 -7.63 4.10
CA PHE A 463 17.46 -7.92 2.69
C PHE A 463 18.66 -7.57 1.80
N GLY A 464 18.82 -8.29 0.69
CA GLY A 464 19.87 -8.07 -0.29
C GLY A 464 19.35 -8.17 -1.72
N ASP A 465 19.99 -7.43 -2.63
CA ASP A 465 19.85 -7.53 -4.08
C ASP A 465 20.81 -8.62 -4.59
N CYS A 466 20.29 -9.83 -4.81
CA CYS A 466 21.12 -11.00 -5.10
C CYS A 466 21.23 -11.34 -6.59
N ASN A 467 20.41 -10.69 -7.42
CA ASN A 467 20.47 -10.77 -8.88
C ASN A 467 21.11 -9.51 -9.52
N VAL A 468 21.46 -8.50 -8.70
CA VAL A 468 22.04 -7.21 -9.10
C VAL A 468 21.10 -6.43 -10.01
N SER A 469 19.79 -6.59 -9.79
CA SER A 469 18.73 -5.93 -10.54
C SER A 469 17.97 -4.98 -9.63
N ALA A 470 18.14 -3.69 -9.91
CA ALA A 470 17.35 -2.67 -9.24
C ALA A 470 15.84 -2.75 -9.57
N ALA A 471 15.43 -3.50 -10.60
CA ALA A 471 14.04 -3.51 -11.08
C ALA A 471 13.06 -4.23 -10.13
N ASP A 472 13.54 -5.21 -9.37
CA ASP A 472 12.75 -6.02 -8.43
C ASP A 472 13.09 -5.74 -6.96
N GLY A 473 14.03 -4.83 -6.70
CA GLY A 473 14.41 -4.39 -5.36
C GLY A 473 15.34 -5.36 -4.65
N CYS A 474 15.35 -5.33 -3.32
CA CYS A 474 16.12 -6.28 -2.51
C CYS A 474 15.26 -7.51 -2.23
N GLU A 475 15.32 -8.44 -3.17
CA GLU A 475 14.38 -9.55 -3.35
C GLU A 475 14.62 -10.73 -2.42
N ARG A 476 15.81 -10.83 -1.82
CA ARG A 476 16.19 -11.95 -0.93
C ARG A 476 16.31 -11.52 0.52
N SER A 477 15.83 -12.39 1.42
CA SER A 477 16.07 -12.25 2.85
C SER A 477 17.43 -12.86 3.22
N LEU A 478 18.26 -12.08 3.91
CA LEU A 478 19.61 -12.44 4.38
C LEU A 478 19.61 -13.23 5.71
N GLY A 479 18.46 -13.81 6.07
CA GLY A 479 18.26 -14.67 7.24
C GLY A 479 17.99 -16.13 6.88
N THR A 480 18.22 -16.52 5.62
CA THR A 480 17.95 -17.88 5.15
C THR A 480 19.23 -18.71 5.14
N VAL A 481 19.09 -20.04 5.13
CA VAL A 481 20.24 -20.95 5.07
C VAL A 481 20.99 -20.88 3.72
N THR A 482 20.36 -20.34 2.67
CA THR A 482 20.99 -20.15 1.35
C THR A 482 21.68 -18.80 1.21
N ASP A 483 21.23 -17.81 1.99
CA ASP A 483 21.67 -16.41 1.91
C ASP A 483 21.82 -15.88 3.35
N CYS A 484 22.87 -16.30 4.06
CA CYS A 484 23.09 -15.90 5.45
C CYS A 484 24.06 -14.72 5.53
N ALA A 485 23.61 -13.56 5.97
CA ALA A 485 24.36 -12.28 5.97
C ALA A 485 24.74 -11.70 4.60
N ALA A 486 24.95 -12.52 3.57
CA ALA A 486 25.17 -12.09 2.20
C ALA A 486 24.49 -13.03 1.18
N CYS A 487 24.26 -12.51 -0.02
CA CYS A 487 23.72 -13.26 -1.14
C CYS A 487 24.61 -14.46 -1.50
N GLY A 488 24.04 -15.66 -1.54
CA GLY A 488 24.75 -16.90 -1.84
C GLY A 488 25.71 -17.38 -0.75
N ASP A 489 25.74 -16.74 0.42
CA ASP A 489 26.50 -17.21 1.59
C ASP A 489 25.72 -18.34 2.27
N ALA A 490 25.69 -19.48 1.60
CA ALA A 490 24.93 -20.65 2.00
C ALA A 490 25.63 -21.36 3.17
N CYS A 491 24.87 -21.59 4.25
CA CYS A 491 25.35 -22.33 5.39
C CYS A 491 25.44 -23.82 5.06
N HIS A 492 26.65 -24.37 5.11
CA HIS A 492 26.89 -25.79 4.91
C HIS A 492 27.73 -26.37 6.05
N PHE A 493 27.19 -27.38 6.73
CA PHE A 493 27.88 -28.17 7.73
C PHE A 493 27.79 -29.64 7.30
N ALA A 494 28.93 -30.34 7.28
CA ALA A 494 28.95 -31.76 6.90
C ALA A 494 28.12 -32.58 7.92
N ASN A 495 27.15 -33.35 7.43
CA ASN A 495 26.27 -34.21 8.23
C ASN A 495 25.58 -33.50 9.41
N ALA A 496 25.27 -32.21 9.32
CA ALA A 496 24.55 -31.46 10.35
C ALA A 496 23.52 -30.51 9.73
N ALA A 497 22.46 -30.19 10.48
CA ALA A 497 21.52 -29.14 10.08
C ALA A 497 22.21 -27.77 10.13
N ALA A 498 21.88 -26.88 9.19
CA ALA A 498 22.38 -25.50 9.16
C ALA A 498 21.27 -24.52 9.55
N VAL A 499 21.59 -23.51 10.36
CA VAL A 499 20.67 -22.43 10.75
C VAL A 499 21.38 -21.10 10.57
N CYS A 500 20.73 -20.13 9.92
CA CYS A 500 21.21 -18.75 9.90
C CYS A 500 20.61 -17.99 11.09
N GLN A 501 21.46 -17.58 12.04
CA GLN A 501 21.01 -16.85 13.22
C GLN A 501 21.89 -15.62 13.44
N GLY A 502 21.28 -14.43 13.42
CA GLY A 502 22.00 -13.17 13.63
C GLY A 502 23.05 -12.84 12.55
N GLY A 503 22.85 -13.34 11.32
CA GLY A 503 23.83 -13.18 10.23
C GLY A 503 25.07 -14.07 10.39
N ALA A 504 24.98 -15.16 11.16
CA ALA A 504 26.02 -16.16 11.25
C ALA A 504 25.44 -17.55 10.98
N CYS A 505 26.17 -18.37 10.23
CA CYS A 505 25.89 -19.78 10.08
C CYS A 505 26.19 -20.49 11.40
N VAL A 506 25.15 -21.08 12.00
CA VAL A 506 25.23 -21.85 13.23
C VAL A 506 24.92 -23.31 12.89
N MET A 507 25.76 -24.22 13.38
CA MET A 507 25.54 -25.64 13.27
C MET A 507 24.39 -26.05 14.21
N GLY A 508 23.37 -26.70 13.64
CA GLY A 508 22.26 -27.31 14.36
C GLY A 508 22.59 -28.74 14.81
N ALA A 509 21.55 -29.57 14.94
CA ALA A 509 21.75 -30.97 15.33
C ALA A 509 22.46 -31.78 14.24
N CYS A 510 23.34 -32.71 14.66
CA CYS A 510 23.90 -33.71 13.77
C CYS A 510 22.82 -34.56 13.11
N ALA A 511 23.06 -34.96 11.87
CA ALA A 511 22.27 -35.99 11.20
C ALA A 511 22.34 -37.29 12.00
N ALA A 512 21.26 -38.07 11.98
CA ALA A 512 21.20 -39.33 12.71
C ALA A 512 22.36 -40.25 12.32
N GLY A 513 23.08 -40.77 13.32
CA GLY A 513 24.25 -41.64 13.11
C GLY A 513 25.58 -40.90 12.93
N PHE A 514 25.63 -39.57 13.11
CA PHE A 514 26.87 -38.80 13.11
C PHE A 514 27.04 -38.01 14.41
N GLY A 515 28.29 -37.79 14.83
CA GLY A 515 28.64 -36.97 15.99
C GLY A 515 29.77 -36.01 15.69
N ASP A 516 29.72 -34.85 16.35
CA ASP A 516 30.82 -33.88 16.47
C ASP A 516 31.71 -34.32 17.64
N CYS A 517 32.83 -35.00 17.34
CA CYS A 517 33.67 -35.62 18.37
C CYS A 517 34.90 -34.80 18.74
N ASN A 518 35.19 -33.75 17.97
CA ASN A 518 36.21 -32.76 18.28
C ASN A 518 35.63 -31.45 18.85
N ALA A 519 34.29 -31.36 18.98
CA ALA A 519 33.53 -30.19 19.41
C ALA A 519 33.77 -28.96 18.52
N SER A 520 34.03 -29.18 17.23
CA SER A 520 34.29 -28.14 16.25
C SER A 520 33.14 -28.07 15.25
N ALA A 521 32.34 -27.00 15.36
CA ALA A 521 31.29 -26.71 14.39
C ALA A 521 31.82 -26.42 12.97
N ALA A 522 33.13 -26.19 12.78
CA ALA A 522 33.70 -25.79 11.49
C ALA A 522 33.79 -26.93 10.47
N ASP A 523 33.95 -28.16 10.93
CA ASP A 523 34.07 -29.38 10.10
C ASP A 523 32.84 -30.29 10.17
N GLY A 524 31.80 -29.86 10.91
CA GLY A 524 30.51 -30.54 10.99
C GLY A 524 30.52 -31.77 11.90
N CYS A 525 29.58 -32.68 11.70
CA CYS A 525 29.54 -33.95 12.44
C CYS A 525 30.33 -35.00 11.66
N GLU A 526 31.62 -35.06 11.96
CA GLU A 526 32.66 -35.71 11.17
C GLU A 526 32.76 -37.22 11.42
N ARG A 527 32.24 -37.72 12.54
CA ARG A 527 32.34 -39.15 12.91
C ARG A 527 31.04 -39.90 12.68
N PRO A 528 31.02 -40.95 11.84
CA PRO A 528 29.90 -41.87 11.78
C PRO A 528 29.90 -42.81 13.00
N PHE A 529 28.75 -42.94 13.64
CA PHE A 529 28.49 -43.95 14.67
C PHE A 529 28.29 -45.33 14.04
N GLY A 530 28.47 -46.38 14.84
CA GLY A 530 28.38 -47.77 14.36
C GLY A 530 29.71 -48.37 13.90
N THR A 531 30.82 -47.64 14.08
CA THR A 531 32.18 -48.15 13.86
C THR A 531 32.73 -48.76 15.15
N THR A 532 33.78 -49.59 15.05
CA THR A 532 34.42 -50.18 16.25
C THR A 532 35.16 -49.15 17.11
N SER A 533 35.43 -47.94 16.59
CA SER A 533 36.01 -46.83 17.34
C SER A 533 34.98 -45.90 17.99
N ASP A 534 33.76 -45.81 17.41
CA ASP A 534 32.73 -44.86 17.80
C ASP A 534 31.34 -45.54 17.80
N CYS A 535 31.20 -46.64 18.53
CA CYS A 535 30.06 -47.55 18.38
C CYS A 535 28.73 -46.95 18.85
N ALA A 536 28.69 -46.40 20.07
CA ALA A 536 27.50 -45.80 20.68
C ALA A 536 27.61 -44.26 20.82
N GLY A 537 28.71 -43.69 20.33
CA GLY A 537 29.07 -42.28 20.50
C GLY A 537 30.59 -42.09 20.40
N CYS A 538 31.04 -40.83 20.45
CA CYS A 538 32.44 -40.46 20.31
C CYS A 538 33.37 -41.20 21.29
N GLY A 539 34.36 -41.90 20.76
CA GLY A 539 35.37 -42.60 21.57
C GLY A 539 34.86 -43.86 22.29
N ASN A 540 33.64 -44.32 21.99
CA ASN A 540 33.13 -45.60 22.46
C ASN A 540 33.75 -46.74 21.65
N VAL A 541 35.03 -47.00 21.91
CA VAL A 541 35.82 -48.04 21.27
C VAL A 541 35.40 -49.41 21.82
N CYS A 542 35.03 -50.33 20.94
CA CYS A 542 34.76 -51.70 21.31
C CYS A 542 36.08 -52.47 21.40
N SER A 543 36.45 -52.89 22.62
CA SER A 543 37.59 -53.76 22.87
C SER A 543 37.22 -54.86 23.85
N PHE A 544 37.49 -56.10 23.48
CA PHE A 544 37.33 -57.28 24.33
C PHE A 544 38.69 -57.98 24.44
N ALA A 545 39.07 -58.43 25.63
CA ALA A 545 40.35 -59.11 25.81
C ALA A 545 40.32 -60.46 25.08
N ASN A 546 41.37 -60.71 24.29
CA ASN A 546 41.56 -61.93 23.47
C ASN A 546 40.36 -62.31 22.58
N ALA A 547 39.54 -61.35 22.13
CA ALA A 547 38.39 -61.59 21.26
C ALA A 547 38.25 -60.50 20.19
N ALA A 548 37.64 -60.85 19.05
CA ALA A 548 37.29 -59.86 18.03
C ALA A 548 36.18 -58.92 18.55
N ALA A 549 36.20 -57.64 18.19
CA ALA A 549 35.17 -56.68 18.56
C ALA A 549 34.37 -56.23 17.34
N ALA A 550 33.05 -56.12 17.46
CA ALA A 550 32.18 -55.52 16.44
C ALA A 550 31.17 -54.56 17.07
N CYS A 551 30.65 -53.63 16.27
CA CYS A 551 29.55 -52.76 16.67
C CYS A 551 28.28 -53.19 15.95
N GLN A 552 27.24 -53.58 16.69
CA GLN A 552 25.93 -53.94 16.13
C GLN A 552 24.84 -53.22 16.93
N GLY A 553 23.97 -52.48 16.24
CA GLY A 553 22.86 -51.77 16.88
C GLY A 553 23.29 -50.72 17.93
N ASN A 554 24.41 -50.04 17.70
CA ASN A 554 25.04 -49.11 18.65
C ASN A 554 25.44 -49.76 19.99
N ALA A 555 25.71 -51.07 20.00
CA ALA A 555 26.26 -51.80 21.13
C ALA A 555 27.52 -52.57 20.71
N CYS A 556 28.54 -52.55 21.58
CA CYS A 556 29.73 -53.36 21.40
C CYS A 556 29.37 -54.84 21.63
N VAL A 557 29.63 -55.66 20.63
CA VAL A 557 29.40 -57.10 20.68
C VAL A 557 30.72 -57.84 20.53
N MET A 558 30.93 -58.84 21.39
CA MET A 558 32.10 -59.71 21.34
C MET A 558 31.93 -60.72 20.20
N GLY A 559 32.96 -60.83 19.36
CA GLY A 559 33.07 -61.81 18.29
C GLY A 559 33.77 -63.09 18.75
N ALA A 560 34.39 -63.82 17.82
CA ALA A 560 35.10 -65.05 18.14
C ALA A 560 36.35 -64.79 18.99
N CYS A 561 36.63 -65.71 19.93
CA CYS A 561 37.88 -65.73 20.68
C CYS A 561 39.10 -65.90 19.76
N ALA A 562 40.20 -65.27 20.14
CA ALA A 562 41.50 -65.53 19.54
C ALA A 562 41.90 -67.00 19.75
N ALA A 563 42.64 -67.57 18.80
CA ALA A 563 43.06 -68.96 18.86
C ALA A 563 43.83 -69.26 20.17
N GLY A 564 43.45 -70.34 20.86
CA GLY A 564 44.02 -70.74 22.15
C GLY A 564 43.39 -70.09 23.38
N PHE A 565 42.37 -69.25 23.21
CA PHE A 565 41.59 -68.64 24.30
C PHE A 565 40.12 -69.03 24.22
N GLY A 566 39.47 -69.14 25.39
CA GLY A 566 38.04 -69.43 25.51
C GLY A 566 37.36 -68.56 26.57
N ASP A 567 36.11 -68.19 26.29
CA ASP A 567 35.18 -67.65 27.27
C ASP A 567 34.58 -68.83 28.07
N CYS A 568 35.13 -69.09 29.25
CA CYS A 568 34.78 -70.27 30.05
C CYS A 568 33.75 -69.97 31.16
N ASP A 569 33.47 -68.70 31.45
CA ASP A 569 32.42 -68.28 32.39
C ASP A 569 31.16 -67.78 31.68
N GLY A 570 31.21 -67.59 30.35
CA GLY A 570 30.11 -67.16 29.50
C GLY A 570 29.87 -65.66 29.55
N SER A 571 30.82 -64.87 30.07
CA SER A 571 30.72 -63.42 30.17
C SER A 571 31.41 -62.75 28.98
N ALA A 572 30.61 -62.16 28.10
CA ALA A 572 31.13 -61.35 27.00
C ALA A 572 31.78 -60.02 27.46
N SER A 573 31.69 -59.67 28.76
CA SER A 573 32.07 -58.34 29.26
C SER A 573 33.55 -58.21 29.64
N ASP A 574 34.20 -59.32 29.96
CA ASP A 574 35.61 -59.43 30.32
C ASP A 574 36.45 -60.12 29.25
N GLY A 575 35.84 -60.85 28.30
CA GLY A 575 36.52 -61.36 27.10
C GLY A 575 36.79 -62.86 27.14
N CYS A 576 37.68 -63.34 26.27
CA CYS A 576 38.07 -64.75 26.24
C CYS A 576 39.26 -64.98 27.16
N GLU A 577 39.00 -64.97 28.46
CA GLU A 577 40.04 -64.82 29.48
C GLU A 577 40.81 -66.10 29.79
N THR A 578 40.32 -67.26 29.36
CA THR A 578 40.92 -68.54 29.73
C THR A 578 41.82 -69.09 28.63
N ALA A 579 43.10 -69.28 28.94
CA ALA A 579 44.04 -69.95 28.06
C ALA A 579 43.76 -71.47 28.01
N LEU A 580 43.49 -71.97 26.79
CA LEU A 580 43.20 -73.38 26.50
C LEU A 580 44.46 -74.26 26.42
N SER A 581 45.63 -73.70 26.74
CA SER A 581 46.91 -74.40 26.89
C SER A 581 47.15 -74.89 28.32
N THR A 582 46.29 -74.53 29.27
CA THR A 582 46.44 -74.91 30.67
C THR A 582 45.99 -76.36 30.88
N THR A 583 46.62 -77.06 31.83
CA THR A 583 46.26 -78.43 32.19
C THR A 583 44.83 -78.58 32.69
N ASN A 584 44.15 -77.49 33.07
CA ASN A 584 42.74 -77.49 33.50
C ASN A 584 41.75 -77.16 32.38
N ASN A 585 42.21 -76.62 31.24
CA ASN A 585 41.37 -76.20 30.12
C ASN A 585 41.95 -76.66 28.77
N CYS A 586 42.55 -77.84 28.75
CA CYS A 586 43.36 -78.30 27.62
C CYS A 586 42.50 -78.56 26.38
N GLY A 587 42.55 -77.63 25.43
CA GLY A 587 41.81 -77.67 24.16
C GLY A 587 40.32 -77.30 24.26
N ALA A 588 39.76 -77.19 25.47
CA ALA A 588 38.41 -76.72 25.74
C ALA A 588 38.24 -76.29 27.20
N CYS A 589 37.32 -75.36 27.47
CA CYS A 589 36.97 -74.92 28.81
C CYS A 589 36.64 -76.11 29.73
N GLY A 590 37.29 -76.16 30.91
CA GLY A 590 37.09 -77.20 31.92
C GLY A 590 37.65 -78.59 31.58
N ARG A 591 38.38 -78.75 30.47
CA ARG A 591 39.01 -80.02 30.09
C ARG A 591 40.34 -80.22 30.83
N ALA A 592 40.26 -80.78 32.04
CA ALA A 592 41.44 -81.10 32.83
C ALA A 592 42.15 -82.38 32.36
N CYS A 593 43.49 -82.34 32.25
CA CYS A 593 44.32 -83.51 31.96
C CYS A 593 44.43 -84.45 33.17
N ALA A 594 44.58 -85.76 32.91
CA ALA A 594 44.72 -86.74 33.99
C ALA A 594 46.06 -86.54 34.74
N PRO A 595 46.17 -86.98 36.01
CA PRO A 595 47.43 -86.91 36.76
C PRO A 595 48.58 -87.58 35.99
N GLY A 596 49.68 -86.86 35.78
CA GLY A 596 50.85 -87.32 35.01
C GLY A 596 50.81 -87.01 33.50
N GLN A 597 49.79 -86.28 33.02
CA GLN A 597 49.70 -85.79 31.65
C GLN A 597 49.98 -84.28 31.55
N ALA A 598 50.63 -83.86 30.46
CA ALA A 598 50.80 -82.46 30.10
C ALA A 598 49.83 -82.06 28.97
N CYS A 599 49.48 -80.76 28.91
CA CYS A 599 48.67 -80.20 27.83
C CYS A 599 49.58 -79.83 26.65
N ASN A 600 49.61 -80.67 25.62
CA ASN A 600 50.52 -80.55 24.50
C ASN A 600 49.84 -79.85 23.32
N ALA A 601 50.55 -78.91 22.69
CA ALA A 601 50.10 -78.25 21.47
C ALA A 601 50.23 -79.20 20.28
N THR A 602 49.20 -79.25 19.43
CA THR A 602 49.13 -80.02 18.19
C THR A 602 48.66 -79.11 17.06
N SER A 603 48.73 -79.57 15.81
CA SER A 603 48.22 -78.82 14.65
C SER A 603 46.74 -78.47 14.72
N ASP A 604 45.95 -79.24 15.49
CA ASP A 604 44.49 -79.09 15.60
C ASP A 604 44.03 -78.52 16.96
N GLY A 605 44.96 -77.98 17.76
CA GLY A 605 44.67 -77.39 19.09
C GLY A 605 45.51 -78.01 20.21
N PHE A 606 44.96 -78.10 21.42
CA PHE A 606 45.66 -78.64 22.60
C PHE A 606 45.04 -79.97 23.06
N VAL A 607 45.88 -80.97 23.39
CA VAL A 607 45.45 -82.30 23.87
C VAL A 607 46.32 -82.80 25.02
N CYS A 608 45.78 -83.64 25.90
CA CYS A 608 46.52 -84.23 27.02
C CYS A 608 47.32 -85.47 26.59
N GLY A 609 48.61 -85.58 26.97
CA GLY A 609 49.50 -86.72 26.66
C GLY A 609 50.55 -87.05 27.74
N GLN A 610 51.13 -88.26 27.70
CA GLN A 610 52.16 -88.76 28.65
C GLN A 610 53.59 -88.29 28.32
N VAL A 611 54.51 -88.36 29.30
CA VAL A 611 55.93 -88.00 29.18
C VAL A 611 56.79 -89.25 29.47
N CYS A 612 57.73 -89.60 28.59
CA CYS A 612 58.65 -90.75 28.71
C CYS A 612 59.94 -90.33 29.43
N ALA A 613 60.54 -91.20 30.26
CA ALA A 613 61.75 -90.91 31.03
C ALA A 613 62.89 -91.86 30.61
N ASP A 614 64.09 -91.29 30.45
CA ASP A 614 65.38 -91.99 30.26
C ASP A 614 65.82 -92.54 31.63
N SER A 615 65.90 -93.86 31.73
CA SER A 615 65.88 -94.56 33.01
C SER A 615 67.28 -94.90 33.55
N ASP A 616 68.30 -94.92 32.70
CA ASP A 616 69.71 -95.10 33.09
C ASP A 616 70.60 -93.85 32.85
N GLY A 617 70.07 -92.84 32.17
CA GLY A 617 70.61 -91.49 32.07
C GLY A 617 71.61 -91.28 30.94
N ASP A 618 71.60 -92.11 29.90
CA ASP A 618 72.50 -92.01 28.76
C ASP A 618 72.04 -91.02 27.67
N GLY A 619 70.81 -90.52 27.79
CA GLY A 619 70.20 -89.56 26.88
C GLY A 619 69.26 -90.16 25.84
N HIS A 620 69.08 -91.49 25.80
CA HIS A 620 68.18 -92.20 24.91
C HIS A 620 67.01 -92.83 25.71
N PRO A 621 65.75 -92.40 25.51
CA PRO A 621 64.61 -93.00 26.23
C PRO A 621 64.29 -94.41 25.72
N GLY A 622 63.77 -95.29 26.57
CA GLY A 622 63.47 -96.68 26.19
C GLY A 622 62.46 -96.88 25.05
N ILE A 623 62.75 -97.86 24.18
CA ILE A 623 61.97 -98.19 22.98
C ILE A 623 60.51 -98.56 23.26
N ILE A 624 60.19 -99.09 24.45
CA ILE A 624 58.82 -99.47 24.87
C ILE A 624 57.84 -98.29 24.86
N CYS A 625 58.33 -97.06 25.01
CA CYS A 625 57.51 -95.85 25.09
C CYS A 625 57.77 -94.85 23.93
N GLY A 626 58.43 -95.32 22.87
CA GLY A 626 58.68 -94.57 21.64
C GLY A 626 60.01 -93.84 21.58
N GLY A 627 60.96 -94.15 22.47
CA GLY A 627 62.36 -93.75 22.31
C GLY A 627 63.16 -94.75 21.47
N ASP A 628 64.48 -94.59 21.43
CA ASP A 628 65.39 -95.31 20.52
C ASP A 628 66.35 -96.27 21.23
N ASP A 629 66.37 -96.29 22.56
CA ASP A 629 67.20 -97.20 23.35
C ASP A 629 66.63 -98.63 23.41
N CYS A 630 67.43 -99.61 22.97
CA CYS A 630 67.05 -101.02 22.97
C CYS A 630 67.19 -101.69 24.35
N ASP A 631 67.96 -101.13 25.31
CA ASP A 631 68.00 -101.55 26.71
C ASP A 631 68.20 -100.37 27.68
N ASP A 632 67.09 -99.67 27.99
CA ASP A 632 66.91 -98.51 28.90
C ASP A 632 67.27 -98.79 30.39
N GLY A 633 68.02 -99.85 30.66
CA GLY A 633 68.66 -100.14 31.94
C GLY A 633 70.19 -100.29 31.86
N ALA A 634 70.79 -100.17 30.68
CA ALA A 634 72.20 -100.31 30.40
C ALA A 634 72.75 -99.10 29.60
N PRO A 635 73.42 -98.12 30.25
CA PRO A 635 73.79 -96.83 29.62
C PRO A 635 74.96 -96.91 28.61
N PHE A 636 75.32 -98.12 28.18
CA PHE A 636 76.30 -98.39 27.14
C PHE A 636 75.70 -99.13 25.94
N ILE A 637 74.42 -99.53 26.04
CA ILE A 637 73.67 -100.17 24.98
C ILE A 637 72.66 -99.12 24.51
N HIS A 638 72.98 -98.41 23.44
CA HIS A 638 72.12 -97.37 22.90
C HIS A 638 72.50 -97.07 21.44
N PRO A 639 71.61 -96.48 20.64
CA PRO A 639 71.88 -96.13 19.25
C PRO A 639 73.24 -95.42 19.05
N GLY A 640 74.14 -96.07 18.33
CA GLY A 640 75.47 -95.55 18.00
C GLY A 640 76.53 -95.65 19.12
N ALA A 641 76.32 -96.49 20.13
CA ALA A 641 77.38 -96.89 21.06
C ALA A 641 78.50 -97.66 20.32
N PRO A 642 79.75 -97.70 20.82
CA PRO A 642 80.81 -98.47 20.16
C PRO A 642 80.71 -99.96 20.49
N GLU A 643 80.58 -100.81 19.47
CA GLU A 643 80.59 -102.28 19.59
C GLU A 643 81.82 -102.82 20.32
N VAL A 644 81.60 -103.70 21.29
CA VAL A 644 82.65 -104.41 22.03
C VAL A 644 82.47 -105.91 21.86
N CYS A 645 83.54 -106.65 21.52
CA CYS A 645 83.53 -108.10 21.22
C CYS A 645 83.06 -108.98 22.42
N ASP A 646 81.78 -108.93 22.80
CA ASP A 646 81.16 -109.53 23.99
C ASP A 646 79.83 -110.26 23.71
N GLY A 647 79.29 -110.13 22.50
CA GLY A 647 78.10 -110.83 22.03
C GLY A 647 76.76 -110.12 22.33
N ALA A 648 76.78 -108.86 22.76
CA ALA A 648 75.64 -107.94 22.76
C ALA A 648 75.66 -107.03 21.53
N ASP A 649 74.49 -106.52 21.14
CA ASP A 649 74.31 -105.46 20.14
C ASP A 649 74.33 -104.14 20.92
N ASP A 650 75.51 -103.53 21.07
CA ASP A 650 75.70 -102.36 21.92
C ASP A 650 75.14 -101.11 21.23
N ASP A 651 75.22 -101.05 19.89
CA ASP A 651 74.82 -99.86 19.13
C ASP A 651 73.36 -99.89 18.64
N CYS A 652 72.61 -100.93 19.02
CA CYS A 652 71.20 -101.16 18.70
C CYS A 652 70.89 -101.17 17.18
N ASP A 653 71.86 -101.47 16.31
CA ASP A 653 71.68 -101.51 14.86
C ASP A 653 71.11 -102.84 14.34
N GLY A 654 71.05 -103.86 15.21
CA GLY A 654 70.54 -105.19 14.92
C GLY A 654 71.60 -106.20 14.46
N LEU A 655 72.88 -105.83 14.43
CA LEU A 655 74.03 -106.71 14.23
C LEU A 655 74.73 -106.96 15.58
N THR A 656 75.83 -107.72 15.58
CA THR A 656 76.52 -108.10 16.82
C THR A 656 77.99 -108.29 16.51
N ASP A 657 78.86 -107.48 17.10
CA ASP A 657 80.33 -107.50 16.98
C ASP A 657 80.88 -107.32 15.54
N GLU A 658 80.22 -106.55 14.68
CA GLU A 658 80.51 -106.48 13.23
C GLU A 658 81.66 -105.55 12.81
N ASP A 659 82.13 -104.65 13.68
CA ASP A 659 83.15 -103.63 13.36
C ASP A 659 84.63 -104.11 13.44
N ASP A 660 84.87 -105.38 13.08
CA ASP A 660 86.19 -106.03 12.89
C ASP A 660 87.16 -105.92 14.10
N VAL A 661 86.62 -105.80 15.33
CA VAL A 661 87.38 -105.69 16.60
C VAL A 661 88.14 -106.99 16.94
N CYS A 662 87.91 -108.08 16.19
CA CYS A 662 88.36 -109.42 16.57
C CYS A 662 89.30 -110.12 15.54
N ARG A 663 90.41 -109.52 15.03
CA ARG A 663 91.50 -110.27 14.29
C ARG A 663 92.98 -109.81 14.47
N THR A 664 93.91 -110.77 14.33
CA THR A 664 95.33 -110.81 14.78
C THR A 664 96.43 -110.54 13.71
N ARG A 665 97.55 -109.89 14.12
CA ARG A 665 98.96 -109.87 13.61
C ARG A 665 99.31 -110.36 12.18
N ASP A 666 99.87 -109.47 11.33
CA ASP A 666 101.28 -109.47 10.82
C ASP A 666 101.49 -108.49 9.64
N GLY A 667 102.61 -107.74 9.64
CA GLY A 667 103.46 -107.51 8.45
C GLY A 667 103.15 -106.37 7.46
N ASP A 668 104.04 -105.36 7.50
CA ASP A 668 104.58 -104.57 6.38
C ASP A 668 103.83 -103.37 5.76
N ALA A 669 104.59 -102.26 5.85
CA ALA A 669 104.89 -101.29 4.81
C ALA A 669 103.81 -100.28 4.37
N GLY A 670 103.97 -99.07 4.92
CA GLY A 670 104.53 -98.02 4.07
C GLY A 670 103.70 -96.75 3.93
N GLY A 671 104.28 -95.66 4.44
CA GLY A 671 104.30 -94.38 3.74
C GLY A 671 103.16 -93.43 4.10
N CYS A 672 103.32 -92.53 5.07
CA CYS A 672 104.06 -91.25 4.99
C CYS A 672 103.24 -90.06 4.44
N GLY A 673 103.32 -88.93 5.17
CA GLY A 673 103.25 -87.58 4.61
C GLY A 673 101.96 -86.83 4.96
N CYS A 674 101.87 -85.97 5.99
CA CYS A 674 102.62 -84.75 6.34
C CYS A 674 102.21 -83.47 5.56
N GLY A 675 101.92 -82.41 6.33
CA GLY A 675 101.97 -80.98 5.95
C GLY A 675 100.73 -80.46 5.22
N GLY A 676 100.16 -79.29 5.47
CA GLY A 676 100.45 -78.05 6.23
C GLY A 676 99.26 -77.10 5.93
N ALA A 677 99.09 -75.88 6.43
CA ALA A 677 99.87 -74.96 7.22
C ALA A 677 98.92 -73.84 7.71
N SER A 678 99.31 -73.16 8.81
CA SER A 678 99.20 -71.70 9.12
C SER A 678 97.87 -70.95 8.87
N GLY A 679 97.39 -70.04 9.71
CA GLY A 679 97.92 -69.30 10.87
C GLY A 679 96.80 -68.36 11.33
N GLY A 680 96.66 -68.05 12.63
CA GLY A 680 97.19 -66.82 13.25
C GLY A 680 96.35 -65.58 12.84
N GLY A 681 95.83 -64.71 13.71
CA GLY A 681 95.93 -64.49 15.14
C GLY A 681 95.57 -63.02 15.44
N TRP A 682 95.38 -62.71 16.73
CA TRP A 682 95.60 -61.41 17.39
C TRP A 682 94.65 -60.21 17.12
N ALA A 683 93.80 -59.95 18.12
CA ALA A 683 93.85 -58.82 19.08
C ALA A 683 94.32 -57.40 18.67
N ILE A 684 93.81 -56.46 19.50
CA ILE A 684 94.34 -55.12 19.89
C ILE A 684 93.50 -53.94 19.36
N GLY A 685 93.17 -53.01 20.28
CA GLY A 685 92.46 -51.77 20.01
C GLY A 685 93.36 -50.57 19.70
N MET A 686 92.81 -49.36 19.98
CA MET A 686 93.41 -48.00 19.93
C MET A 686 93.53 -47.35 18.52
N PRO A 687 93.72 -46.01 18.36
CA PRO A 687 93.38 -44.85 19.23
C PRO A 687 92.99 -43.51 18.49
N LEU A 688 92.54 -42.52 19.28
CA LEU A 688 92.89 -41.08 19.39
C LEU A 688 92.99 -40.06 18.20
N LEU A 689 92.46 -38.85 18.52
CA LEU A 689 92.87 -37.46 18.16
C LEU A 689 92.56 -36.96 16.72
N GLY A 690 92.09 -35.73 16.45
CA GLY A 690 91.73 -34.58 17.28
C GLY A 690 91.55 -33.30 16.43
N VAL A 691 90.97 -32.27 17.07
CA VAL A 691 91.15 -30.80 16.88
C VAL A 691 90.38 -30.05 15.77
N GLY A 692 89.70 -28.96 16.20
CA GLY A 692 89.59 -27.69 15.45
C GLY A 692 88.14 -27.18 15.23
N ILE A 693 87.52 -26.42 16.15
CA ILE A 693 87.47 -24.92 16.18
C ILE A 693 86.65 -24.35 14.99
N LEU A 694 85.52 -23.60 15.14
CA LEU A 694 85.37 -22.28 15.74
C LEU A 694 83.88 -21.89 15.93
N GLN A 695 83.65 -21.00 16.90
CA GLN A 695 82.42 -20.35 17.37
C GLN A 695 81.75 -19.36 16.39
N TRP A 696 80.43 -19.13 16.53
CA TRP A 696 79.80 -17.90 17.11
C TRP A 696 78.26 -18.06 17.06
N ARG A 697 77.53 -18.06 18.19
CA ARG A 697 76.85 -16.89 18.82
C ARG A 697 76.12 -15.98 17.81
N ARG A 698 74.94 -15.42 18.04
CA ARG A 698 73.85 -15.45 19.04
C ARG A 698 72.97 -14.25 18.64
N THR A 699 71.67 -14.33 18.92
CA THR A 699 70.80 -13.22 19.36
C THR A 699 70.28 -12.15 18.37
N ARG A 700 68.93 -12.19 18.30
CA ARG A 700 67.95 -11.13 18.67
C ARG A 700 67.73 -9.93 17.75
N LYS A 701 66.43 -9.67 17.59
CA LYS A 701 65.65 -8.42 17.55
C LYS A 701 64.67 -8.56 16.38
N LEU A 702 63.37 -8.35 16.50
CA LEU A 702 62.53 -7.65 17.47
C LEU A 702 61.16 -8.33 17.49
#